data_AF-A0A8C9ISL8-F1
#
_entry.id   AF-A0A8C9ISL8-F1
#
_cell.length_a   1.000
_cell.length_b   1.000
_cell.length_c   1.000
_cell.angle_alpha   90.00
_cell.angle_beta   90.00
_cell.angle_gamma   90.00
#
_symmetry.space_group_name_H-M   'P 1'
#
loop_
_entity.id
_entity.type
_entity.pdbx_description
1 polymer ?
#
loop_
_entity_poly.entity_id
_entity_poly.type
_entity_poly.pdbx_seq_one_letter_code
_entity_poly.pdbx_strand_id
1 'polypeptide(L)'
;MDQIQLVGEEDPVLERYFKGHKAAIASLDFSPNGKQLGAGRARELGSRRLSDLQKNTEDLSRPLYKKPPADSHAPGEWGRASKLQLNEGELKQQEELIERYAINIYLSDRISLHRHIEDKRMYECKSQKFNYRILPTTSVIIAFYNEAWSTLLRTIHSVLETSPAVLLKEIILVDDLSDRVYLKTQLETYISNLDRVRLIRTNKREGLVRARLIGATFATGDVLTFLDCHCECNSGWLEPLLERIGRDETAIVCPVIDTIDWNTFEFYMQTGEPMIGGFDWRLTFQWHSVPKHERDRRISRIDPIRSPTMAGGLFAVSKKYFQYLGTYDTGMEVWGGENLELSFRVWQCGGKLEIHPCSHVGHVFPKRAPYARPNFLQNTARAAEVWMDEYKEHFYNRNPPARKEAYGDISERKLLRERLRCKNFDWRGKFSEFKAHTAPVRSVDFSADGQFLATASEDKSIKVWSMYRQRFLYSLYRHTHWVRCAKFSPDGRLIVSCSEDKTIKIWDTTNKQCVNNFSDSVGFANFVDFNPSGTCIASAGSDQTVKVWDVRVNKLLQHYQVHSGGVNCISFHPSGNYLITASSDGTLKILDLLEGRLIYTLQGHTGPVFTVSFSKGGELFASGGADTQVLLWKTNFDELPSKGLNKRNLKRLHFDSPPHLLDIYPRTPHPHEEKVETVEINPKLEVIDLQISTPPVVDILSFDSTTTTETSGRTLPDKGEEACGYFLNPSLLSPECSPTTTKKKTEDMSDLPCESQRSIPHAVTDALEHIMEQLNVLTQISPQGLWRHLTDCEKEPCENLESSYDLLKENHVKNHLVSFSNIVLCVTFPVFIRHLFSLKAIALFTSCQI
;
A
#
# COMPACT_ATOMS: atom_id res chain seq x y z
N MET A 1 12.29 64.35 -5.19
CA MET A 1 13.05 63.43 -6.03
C MET A 1 12.33 62.07 -6.13
N ASP A 2 11.20 61.92 -6.82
CA ASP A 2 10.28 62.93 -7.39
C ASP A 2 8.83 62.41 -7.49
N GLN A 3 7.94 63.19 -8.10
CA GLN A 3 6.49 63.15 -7.88
C GLN A 3 5.74 62.15 -8.78
N ILE A 4 4.75 61.49 -8.16
CA ILE A 4 3.33 61.42 -8.55
C ILE A 4 3.01 61.55 -10.05
N GLN A 5 2.37 60.52 -10.63
CA GLN A 5 1.10 60.74 -11.34
C GLN A 5 0.20 59.50 -11.35
N LEU A 6 -1.01 59.66 -10.82
CA LEU A 6 -2.19 58.84 -11.11
C LEU A 6 -3.10 59.69 -11.99
N VAL A 7 -3.62 59.11 -13.07
CA VAL A 7 -4.68 59.70 -13.90
C VAL A 7 -5.72 58.62 -14.11
N GLY A 8 -6.99 58.96 -13.89
CA GLY A 8 -8.14 58.19 -14.34
C GLY A 8 -9.04 59.10 -15.16
N GLU A 9 -9.92 58.49 -15.95
CA GLU A 9 -11.07 59.16 -16.57
C GLU A 9 -12.36 58.50 -16.08
N GLU A 10 -13.44 59.29 -15.97
CA GLU A 10 -14.67 58.93 -15.26
C GLU A 10 -15.88 58.84 -16.20
N ASP A 11 -16.73 57.83 -15.93
CA ASP A 11 -18.21 57.86 -16.10
C ASP A 11 -18.75 57.99 -17.57
N PRO A 12 -20.08 57.99 -17.83
CA PRO A 12 -21.22 57.84 -16.91
C PRO A 12 -22.31 56.80 -17.26
N VAL A 13 -23.09 56.42 -16.25
CA VAL A 13 -24.54 56.75 -16.14
C VAL A 13 -25.19 56.17 -14.85
N LEU A 14 -25.61 57.10 -13.99
CA LEU A 14 -26.64 57.09 -12.92
C LEU A 14 -27.23 55.75 -12.42
N GLU A 15 -27.24 55.43 -11.12
CA GLU A 15 -27.90 56.12 -9.97
C GLU A 15 -29.44 56.29 -10.05
N ARG A 16 -30.16 55.57 -9.16
CA ARG A 16 -31.42 55.94 -8.45
C ARG A 16 -31.93 54.71 -7.67
N TYR A 17 -32.23 54.71 -6.37
CA TYR A 17 -32.31 55.78 -5.37
C TYR A 17 -31.78 55.32 -4.00
N PHE A 18 -31.26 56.24 -3.19
CA PHE A 18 -31.09 56.07 -1.74
C PHE A 18 -31.98 57.04 -0.94
N LYS A 19 -32.65 56.53 0.11
CA LYS A 19 -33.18 57.27 1.27
C LYS A 19 -33.21 56.33 2.48
N GLY A 20 -32.73 56.67 3.66
CA GLY A 20 -31.95 57.86 4.06
C GLY A 20 -31.61 57.83 5.57
N HIS A 21 -30.67 58.69 5.99
CA HIS A 21 -30.21 58.99 7.37
C HIS A 21 -29.73 57.79 8.22
N LYS A 22 -28.45 57.68 8.62
CA LYS A 22 -27.54 58.59 9.36
C LYS A 22 -28.03 59.04 10.74
N ALA A 23 -27.44 58.44 11.78
CA ALA A 23 -27.03 59.11 13.01
C ALA A 23 -25.60 58.64 13.36
N ALA A 24 -24.77 59.51 13.95
CA ALA A 24 -23.44 59.19 14.46
C ALA A 24 -23.53 58.91 15.99
N ILE A 25 -22.50 58.50 16.75
CA ILE A 25 -21.17 59.09 16.97
C ILE A 25 -20.19 58.00 17.43
N ALA A 26 -18.88 58.22 17.25
CA ALA A 26 -17.82 57.35 17.76
C ALA A 26 -17.21 57.87 19.07
N SER A 27 -16.84 56.94 19.97
CA SER A 27 -15.76 57.12 20.95
C SER A 27 -15.42 55.76 21.58
N LEU A 28 -14.13 55.44 21.68
CA LEU A 28 -13.62 54.49 22.68
C LEU A 28 -13.30 55.29 23.95
N ASP A 29 -13.45 54.69 25.12
CA ASP A 29 -12.50 54.93 26.21
C ASP A 29 -12.39 53.73 27.15
N PHE A 30 -11.27 53.63 27.88
CA PHE A 30 -10.95 52.55 28.82
C PHE A 30 -10.62 53.12 30.20
N SER A 31 -11.22 52.56 31.27
CA SER A 31 -10.64 52.72 32.61
C SER A 31 -11.03 51.57 33.55
N PRO A 32 -10.08 50.93 34.24
CA PRO A 32 -10.35 49.90 35.24
C PRO A 32 -10.34 50.47 36.67
N ASN A 33 -11.17 49.88 37.55
CA ASN A 33 -10.75 49.39 38.87
C ASN A 33 -11.96 48.83 39.65
N GLY A 34 -11.70 47.88 40.56
CA GLY A 34 -12.70 47.36 41.49
C GLY A 34 -12.35 47.68 42.95
N LYS A 35 -13.38 47.78 43.81
CA LYS A 35 -13.27 47.60 45.26
C LYS A 35 -14.63 47.20 45.87
N GLN A 36 -14.62 46.86 47.14
CA GLN A 36 -15.61 46.00 47.81
C GLN A 36 -16.20 46.70 49.06
N LEU A 37 -17.23 46.11 49.67
CA LEU A 37 -17.90 46.48 50.93
C LEU A 37 -18.91 47.66 50.81
N GLY A 38 -20.01 47.71 51.56
CA GLY A 38 -20.52 46.72 52.54
C GLY A 38 -21.92 47.03 53.10
N ALA A 39 -22.57 45.98 53.61
CA ALA A 39 -23.87 45.83 54.29
C ALA A 39 -24.72 47.06 54.74
N GLY A 40 -26.04 46.95 54.52
CA GLY A 40 -27.08 47.74 55.19
C GLY A 40 -28.36 46.93 55.48
N ARG A 41 -28.83 46.92 56.73
CA ARG A 41 -30.12 46.34 57.20
C ARG A 41 -31.29 47.29 56.87
N ALA A 42 -32.58 46.91 56.84
CA ALA A 42 -33.26 45.61 56.70
C ALA A 42 -34.79 45.86 56.66
N ARG A 43 -35.59 44.90 56.14
CA ARG A 43 -36.89 44.51 56.72
C ARG A 43 -37.43 43.23 56.09
N GLU A 44 -38.07 42.39 56.90
CA GLU A 44 -38.67 41.11 56.49
C GLU A 44 -40.13 41.28 56.08
N LEU A 45 -40.59 40.51 55.09
CA LEU A 45 -41.99 40.14 54.90
C LEU A 45 -42.09 39.00 53.87
N GLY A 46 -42.88 37.95 54.17
CA GLY A 46 -43.32 36.96 53.18
C GLY A 46 -42.38 35.77 52.90
N SER A 47 -42.24 34.84 53.86
CA SER A 47 -41.65 33.52 53.59
C SER A 47 -42.54 32.70 52.63
N ARG A 48 -42.19 32.66 51.33
CA ARG A 48 -42.63 31.66 50.31
C ARG A 48 -42.02 31.96 48.91
N ARG A 49 -40.70 31.77 48.74
CA ARG A 49 -39.95 31.59 47.44
C ARG A 49 -38.43 31.69 47.67
N LEU A 50 -37.84 30.71 48.38
CA LEU A 50 -36.38 30.65 48.63
C LEU A 50 -35.74 29.29 48.31
N SER A 51 -36.47 28.42 47.59
CA SER A 51 -35.96 27.19 46.96
C SER A 51 -35.49 27.41 45.52
N ASP A 52 -36.14 28.31 44.78
CA ASP A 52 -36.12 28.32 43.31
C ASP A 52 -35.01 29.23 42.73
N LEU A 53 -34.05 29.62 43.57
CA LEU A 53 -32.89 30.46 43.21
C LEU A 53 -31.55 29.69 43.34
N GLN A 54 -31.59 28.37 43.09
CA GLN A 54 -30.40 27.68 42.63
C GLN A 54 -29.94 28.23 41.26
N LYS A 55 -28.63 28.26 41.05
CA LYS A 55 -28.03 28.91 39.87
C LYS A 55 -28.38 28.13 38.60
N ASN A 56 -29.26 28.69 37.77
CA ASN A 56 -29.38 28.31 36.37
C ASN A 56 -28.12 28.76 35.61
N THR A 57 -27.02 28.01 35.73
CA THR A 57 -25.97 28.01 34.71
C THR A 57 -26.57 27.41 33.45
N GLU A 58 -26.87 28.27 32.47
CA GLU A 58 -27.38 27.82 31.17
C GLU A 58 -26.46 26.77 30.55
N ASP A 59 -27.03 25.61 30.23
CA ASP A 59 -26.34 24.61 29.44
C ASP A 59 -26.20 25.11 28.00
N LEU A 60 -24.98 25.50 27.63
CA LEU A 60 -24.62 25.97 26.30
C LEU A 60 -24.34 24.82 25.31
N SER A 61 -24.23 23.58 25.79
CA SER A 61 -24.07 22.39 24.93
C SER A 61 -25.38 21.97 24.27
N ARG A 62 -26.53 22.41 24.82
CA ARG A 62 -27.86 22.00 24.36
C ARG A 62 -28.04 22.20 22.84
N PRO A 63 -28.55 21.19 22.11
CA PRO A 63 -28.86 21.32 20.69
C PRO A 63 -30.04 22.27 20.45
N LEU A 64 -30.26 22.63 19.18
CA LEU A 64 -31.37 23.52 18.79
C LEU A 64 -32.72 22.83 18.95
N TYR A 65 -32.80 21.56 18.54
CA TYR A 65 -33.92 20.66 18.78
C TYR A 65 -33.45 19.51 19.68
N LYS A 66 -34.34 18.97 20.52
CA LYS A 66 -34.05 17.76 21.31
C LYS A 66 -34.66 16.55 20.63
N LYS A 67 -33.90 15.45 20.55
CA LYS A 67 -34.45 14.15 20.15
C LYS A 67 -35.67 13.78 21.00
N PRO A 68 -36.71 13.15 20.42
CA PRO A 68 -37.72 12.43 21.19
C PRO A 68 -37.08 11.34 22.07
N PRO A 69 -37.76 10.80 23.10
CA PRO A 69 -37.28 9.64 23.84
C PRO A 69 -37.02 8.45 22.90
N ALA A 70 -35.93 7.71 23.14
CA ALA A 70 -35.57 6.54 22.36
C ALA A 70 -36.57 5.38 22.57
N ASP A 71 -36.98 4.70 21.50
CA ASP A 71 -37.78 3.46 21.58
C ASP A 71 -36.91 2.25 21.23
N SER A 72 -36.60 1.44 22.23
CA SER A 72 -35.77 0.23 22.08
C SER A 72 -36.30 -0.79 21.06
N HIS A 73 -37.58 -0.72 20.69
CA HIS A 73 -38.24 -1.61 19.73
C HIS A 73 -38.36 -1.01 18.32
N ALA A 74 -38.11 0.29 18.15
CA ALA A 74 -38.21 0.95 16.85
C ALA A 74 -37.09 0.49 15.89
N PRO A 75 -37.39 0.30 14.58
CA PRO A 75 -36.39 -0.04 13.59
C PRO A 75 -35.22 0.95 13.57
N GLY A 76 -34.01 0.41 13.62
CA GLY A 76 -32.76 1.16 13.52
C GLY A 76 -32.34 1.92 14.78
N GLU A 77 -33.11 1.86 15.88
CA GLU A 77 -32.78 2.63 17.10
C GLU A 77 -31.42 2.21 17.69
N TRP A 78 -30.68 3.18 18.21
CA TRP A 78 -29.27 3.08 18.64
C TRP A 78 -28.26 2.78 17.52
N GLY A 79 -28.69 2.81 16.26
CA GLY A 79 -27.84 2.47 15.10
C GLY A 79 -27.71 0.97 14.84
N ARG A 80 -28.58 0.13 15.42
CA ARG A 80 -28.52 -1.33 15.29
C ARG A 80 -29.03 -1.80 13.91
N ALA A 81 -28.44 -2.88 13.38
CA ALA A 81 -28.90 -3.52 12.15
C ALA A 81 -30.41 -3.79 12.16
N SER A 82 -31.08 -3.44 11.07
CA SER A 82 -32.52 -3.69 10.90
C SER A 82 -32.78 -4.56 9.68
N LYS A 83 -33.72 -5.50 9.83
CA LYS A 83 -34.24 -6.37 8.78
C LYS A 83 -35.75 -6.45 8.96
N LEU A 84 -36.48 -6.36 7.87
CA LEU A 84 -37.94 -6.47 7.84
C LEU A 84 -38.31 -7.85 7.29
N GLN A 85 -39.38 -8.44 7.83
CA GLN A 85 -40.05 -9.57 7.18
C GLN A 85 -41.01 -8.95 6.16
N LEU A 86 -40.82 -9.25 4.88
CA LEU A 86 -41.55 -8.65 3.76
C LEU A 86 -42.33 -9.71 3.00
N ASN A 87 -43.52 -9.36 2.51
CA ASN A 87 -44.18 -10.16 1.48
C ASN A 87 -43.58 -9.90 0.08
N GLU A 88 -43.91 -10.72 -0.92
CA GLU A 88 -43.36 -10.62 -2.28
C GLU A 88 -43.55 -9.23 -2.93
N GLY A 89 -44.71 -8.60 -2.72
CA GLY A 89 -45.00 -7.26 -3.24
C GLY A 89 -44.23 -6.14 -2.53
N GLU A 90 -43.84 -6.35 -1.27
CA GLU A 90 -42.96 -5.46 -0.51
C GLU A 90 -41.48 -5.66 -0.83
N LEU A 91 -41.06 -6.91 -1.02
CA LEU A 91 -39.71 -7.27 -1.46
C LEU A 91 -39.41 -6.62 -2.82
N LYS A 92 -40.35 -6.69 -3.77
CA LYS A 92 -40.22 -6.01 -5.06
C LYS A 92 -40.09 -4.50 -4.93
N GLN A 93 -40.85 -3.85 -4.04
CA GLN A 93 -40.70 -2.41 -3.77
C GLN A 93 -39.32 -2.07 -3.18
N GLN A 94 -38.78 -2.93 -2.31
CA GLN A 94 -37.42 -2.81 -1.79
C GLN A 94 -36.37 -2.93 -2.90
N GLU A 95 -36.51 -3.89 -3.81
CA GLU A 95 -35.62 -4.07 -4.97
C GLU A 95 -35.65 -2.86 -5.90
N GLU A 96 -36.84 -2.39 -6.32
CA GLU A 96 -37.02 -1.21 -7.18
C GLU A 96 -36.40 0.07 -6.57
N LEU A 97 -36.40 0.20 -5.24
CA LEU A 97 -35.77 1.32 -4.54
C LEU A 97 -34.25 1.15 -4.41
N ILE A 98 -33.76 -0.07 -4.15
CA ILE A 98 -32.32 -0.39 -4.14
C ILE A 98 -31.70 -0.17 -5.52
N GLU A 99 -32.38 -0.54 -6.60
CA GLU A 99 -31.87 -0.28 -7.96
C GLU A 99 -31.75 1.22 -8.25
N ARG A 100 -32.74 2.01 -7.80
CA ARG A 100 -32.88 3.45 -8.07
C ARG A 100 -31.92 4.34 -7.28
N TYR A 101 -31.65 4.00 -6.03
CA TYR A 101 -30.82 4.83 -5.13
C TYR A 101 -29.50 4.16 -4.72
N ALA A 102 -29.28 2.89 -5.07
CA ALA A 102 -28.17 2.06 -4.57
C ALA A 102 -28.13 1.91 -3.02
N ILE A 103 -29.26 2.20 -2.36
CA ILE A 103 -29.48 2.19 -0.91
C ILE A 103 -30.87 1.60 -0.66
N ASN A 104 -31.06 0.86 0.44
CA ASN A 104 -32.34 0.28 0.86
C ASN A 104 -33.27 1.35 1.47
N ILE A 105 -33.77 2.23 0.60
CA ILE A 105 -34.66 3.32 0.99
C ILE A 105 -35.99 2.80 1.57
N TYR A 106 -36.45 1.61 1.14
CA TYR A 106 -37.62 0.96 1.72
C TYR A 106 -37.48 0.71 3.24
N LEU A 107 -36.27 0.33 3.70
CA LEU A 107 -35.95 0.24 5.12
C LEU A 107 -35.74 1.64 5.73
N SER A 108 -35.01 2.53 5.05
CA SER A 108 -34.78 3.91 5.51
C SER A 108 -36.08 4.65 5.83
N ASP A 109 -37.12 4.49 5.02
CA ASP A 109 -38.43 5.14 5.20
C ASP A 109 -39.20 4.61 6.44
N ARG A 110 -38.75 3.50 7.03
CA ARG A 110 -39.31 2.88 8.26
C ARG A 110 -38.42 3.07 9.49
N ILE A 111 -37.22 3.62 9.34
CA ILE A 111 -36.32 4.01 10.43
C ILE A 111 -36.59 5.46 10.80
N SER A 112 -36.66 5.77 12.10
CA SER A 112 -36.93 7.13 12.57
C SER A 112 -35.95 8.16 11.98
N LEU A 113 -36.47 9.34 11.59
CA LEU A 113 -35.65 10.49 11.18
C LEU A 113 -34.87 11.08 12.37
N HIS A 114 -35.27 10.73 13.59
CA HIS A 114 -34.76 11.28 14.85
C HIS A 114 -33.96 10.23 15.65
N ARG A 115 -33.63 9.07 15.07
CA ARG A 115 -33.01 7.94 15.81
C ARG A 115 -31.72 8.34 16.54
N HIS A 116 -31.43 7.61 17.60
CA HIS A 116 -30.21 7.70 18.37
C HIS A 116 -29.13 6.81 17.76
N ILE A 117 -27.88 7.19 17.97
CA ILE A 117 -26.70 6.36 17.73
C ILE A 117 -26.05 6.11 19.08
N GLU A 118 -25.65 4.86 19.35
CA GLU A 118 -24.97 4.49 20.58
C GLU A 118 -23.55 5.08 20.61
N ASP A 119 -23.26 6.01 21.53
CA ASP A 119 -21.93 6.64 21.59
C ASP A 119 -20.88 5.65 22.10
N LYS A 120 -20.09 5.08 21.18
CA LYS A 120 -19.00 4.12 21.46
C LYS A 120 -17.60 4.74 21.35
N ARG A 121 -17.48 6.07 21.33
CA ARG A 121 -16.18 6.77 21.34
C ARG A 121 -15.34 6.41 22.56
N MET A 122 -14.02 6.56 22.41
CA MET A 122 -13.04 6.46 23.49
C MET A 122 -13.45 7.32 24.71
N TYR A 123 -13.26 6.79 25.92
CA TYR A 123 -13.81 7.38 27.15
C TYR A 123 -13.33 8.82 27.38
N GLU A 124 -12.10 9.15 26.97
CA GLU A 124 -11.52 10.47 27.09
C GLU A 124 -12.32 11.52 26.29
N CYS A 125 -12.82 11.16 25.10
CA CYS A 125 -13.65 12.04 24.27
C CYS A 125 -14.96 12.44 24.97
N LYS A 126 -15.56 11.50 25.72
CA LYS A 126 -16.78 11.75 26.52
C LYS A 126 -16.50 12.62 27.75
N SER A 127 -15.24 12.73 28.16
CA SER A 127 -14.79 13.56 29.29
C SER A 127 -14.27 14.94 28.89
N GLN A 128 -14.08 15.21 27.59
CA GLN A 128 -13.64 16.51 27.11
C GLN A 128 -14.65 17.62 27.46
N LYS A 129 -14.15 18.80 27.81
CA LYS A 129 -14.95 19.97 28.16
C LYS A 129 -14.58 21.14 27.26
N PHE A 130 -15.59 21.75 26.65
CA PHE A 130 -15.44 22.83 25.69
C PHE A 130 -15.90 24.17 26.28
N ASN A 131 -15.19 25.25 25.95
CA ASN A 131 -15.63 26.59 26.28
C ASN A 131 -16.50 27.16 25.14
N TYR A 132 -17.79 26.83 25.18
CA TYR A 132 -18.80 27.24 24.19
C TYR A 132 -18.90 28.76 23.93
N ARG A 133 -18.29 29.62 24.76
CA ARG A 133 -18.27 31.09 24.56
C ARG A 133 -17.13 31.59 23.68
N ILE A 134 -16.14 30.75 23.36
CA ILE A 134 -14.98 31.12 22.51
C ILE A 134 -14.84 30.26 21.24
N LEU A 135 -15.66 29.22 21.10
CA LEU A 135 -15.68 28.41 19.88
C LEU A 135 -16.26 29.21 18.70
N PRO A 136 -15.71 29.04 17.48
CA PRO A 136 -16.25 29.70 16.28
C PRO A 136 -17.64 29.17 15.92
N THR A 137 -18.46 29.99 15.26
CA THR A 137 -19.77 29.53 14.74
C THR A 137 -19.59 28.83 13.39
N THR A 138 -20.46 27.85 13.08
CA THR A 138 -20.42 27.10 11.81
C THR A 138 -21.67 27.29 10.97
N SER A 139 -21.50 27.43 9.65
CA SER A 139 -22.55 27.13 8.67
C SER A 139 -22.35 25.69 8.20
N VAL A 140 -23.34 24.83 8.41
CA VAL A 140 -23.33 23.46 7.85
C VAL A 140 -23.85 23.52 6.42
N ILE A 141 -23.15 22.93 5.46
CA ILE A 141 -23.49 22.97 4.04
C ILE A 141 -23.71 21.54 3.54
N ILE A 142 -24.92 21.28 3.03
CA ILE A 142 -25.36 19.98 2.52
C ILE A 142 -25.80 20.17 1.07
N ALA A 143 -24.97 19.74 0.12
CA ALA A 143 -25.35 19.67 -1.28
C ALA A 143 -26.06 18.34 -1.56
N PHE A 144 -27.15 18.36 -2.34
CA PHE A 144 -27.91 17.16 -2.67
C PHE A 144 -28.40 17.15 -4.11
N TYR A 145 -28.57 15.95 -4.67
CA TYR A 145 -29.14 15.72 -5.98
C TYR A 145 -29.89 14.39 -6.01
N ASN A 146 -31.20 14.43 -6.24
CA ASN A 146 -32.07 13.24 -6.30
C ASN A 146 -31.98 12.31 -5.07
N GLU A 147 -31.54 12.84 -3.93
CA GLU A 147 -31.44 12.13 -2.65
C GLU A 147 -32.82 11.70 -2.16
N ALA A 148 -32.90 10.58 -1.44
CA ALA A 148 -34.16 10.11 -0.90
C ALA A 148 -34.64 10.98 0.28
N TRP A 149 -35.96 11.01 0.46
CA TRP A 149 -36.61 11.86 1.47
C TRP A 149 -36.16 11.54 2.90
N SER A 150 -36.09 10.25 3.27
CA SER A 150 -35.72 9.83 4.62
C SER A 150 -34.23 10.03 4.95
N THR A 151 -33.32 9.81 4.01
CA THR A 151 -31.88 10.06 4.19
C THR A 151 -31.56 11.56 4.30
N LEU A 152 -32.14 12.38 3.42
CA LEU A 152 -31.96 13.84 3.47
C LEU A 152 -32.50 14.43 4.78
N LEU A 153 -33.72 14.10 5.18
CA LEU A 153 -34.31 14.62 6.41
C LEU A 153 -33.64 14.08 7.68
N ARG A 154 -33.21 12.81 7.71
CA ARG A 154 -32.46 12.26 8.85
C ARG A 154 -31.12 12.97 9.01
N THR A 155 -30.45 13.33 7.91
CA THR A 155 -29.23 14.16 7.95
C THR A 155 -29.51 15.54 8.58
N ILE A 156 -30.58 16.21 8.14
CA ILE A 156 -30.97 17.54 8.65
C ILE A 156 -31.30 17.49 10.15
N HIS A 157 -32.16 16.57 10.57
CA HIS A 157 -32.52 16.40 11.99
C HIS A 157 -31.32 15.99 12.83
N SER A 158 -30.50 15.04 12.35
CA SER A 158 -29.29 14.63 13.06
C SER A 158 -28.35 15.81 13.34
N VAL A 159 -28.16 16.74 12.38
CA VAL A 159 -27.39 17.98 12.61
C VAL A 159 -28.10 18.88 13.63
N LEU A 160 -29.39 19.15 13.47
CA LEU A 160 -30.19 20.02 14.38
C LEU A 160 -30.25 19.52 15.83
N GLU A 161 -30.17 18.20 16.02
CA GLU A 161 -30.35 17.50 17.30
C GLU A 161 -29.04 17.14 18.00
N THR A 162 -27.89 17.23 17.31
CA THR A 162 -26.56 16.93 17.88
C THR A 162 -25.62 18.13 17.91
N SER A 163 -25.93 19.22 17.18
CA SER A 163 -25.10 20.43 17.13
C SER A 163 -25.55 21.45 18.20
N PRO A 164 -24.65 21.89 19.10
CA PRO A 164 -24.97 22.90 20.11
C PRO A 164 -25.55 24.20 19.52
N ALA A 165 -26.65 24.68 20.10
CA ALA A 165 -27.46 25.79 19.58
C ALA A 165 -26.74 27.15 19.57
N VAL A 166 -25.59 27.27 20.25
CA VAL A 166 -24.73 28.46 20.22
C VAL A 166 -23.66 28.42 19.12
N LEU A 167 -23.38 27.23 18.55
CA LEU A 167 -22.35 27.02 17.53
C LEU A 167 -22.93 26.90 16.12
N LEU A 168 -24.09 26.24 15.97
CA LEU A 168 -24.77 26.08 14.69
C LEU A 168 -25.40 27.40 14.21
N LYS A 169 -24.73 28.13 13.32
CA LYS A 169 -25.21 29.39 12.76
C LYS A 169 -26.42 29.17 11.85
N GLU A 170 -26.31 28.19 10.95
CA GLU A 170 -27.30 27.85 9.93
C GLU A 170 -26.99 26.50 9.28
N ILE A 171 -28.01 25.88 8.69
CA ILE A 171 -27.87 24.74 7.76
C ILE A 171 -28.28 25.24 6.37
N ILE A 172 -27.35 25.18 5.41
CA ILE A 172 -27.58 25.55 4.01
C ILE A 172 -27.68 24.28 3.18
N LEU A 173 -28.89 24.00 2.71
CA LEU A 173 -29.20 22.96 1.76
C LEU A 173 -29.04 23.51 0.34
N VAL A 174 -28.37 22.77 -0.55
CA VAL A 174 -28.20 23.16 -1.97
C VAL A 174 -28.75 22.06 -2.88
N ASP A 175 -29.92 22.32 -3.48
CA ASP A 175 -30.53 21.48 -4.52
C ASP A 175 -29.79 21.70 -5.84
N ASP A 176 -28.93 20.76 -6.20
CA ASP A 176 -28.13 20.76 -7.42
C ASP A 176 -28.94 20.22 -8.61
N LEU A 177 -30.06 20.90 -8.89
CA LEU A 177 -31.06 20.59 -9.93
C LEU A 177 -31.64 19.17 -9.87
N SER A 178 -32.16 18.75 -8.72
CA SER A 178 -32.89 17.47 -8.60
C SER A 178 -34.16 17.43 -9.45
N ASP A 179 -34.52 16.26 -9.98
CA ASP A 179 -35.79 16.01 -10.69
C ASP A 179 -36.94 15.54 -9.78
N ARG A 180 -36.62 15.00 -8.59
CA ARG A 180 -37.62 14.40 -7.69
C ARG A 180 -38.64 15.42 -7.20
N VAL A 181 -39.92 15.17 -7.47
CA VAL A 181 -41.05 16.07 -7.11
C VAL A 181 -41.09 16.40 -5.61
N TYR A 182 -40.81 15.43 -4.74
CA TYR A 182 -40.78 15.63 -3.29
C TYR A 182 -39.66 16.58 -2.82
N LEU A 183 -38.59 16.76 -3.60
CA LEU A 183 -37.52 17.72 -3.30
C LEU A 183 -37.89 19.17 -3.67
N LYS A 184 -39.07 19.41 -4.26
CA LYS A 184 -39.59 20.74 -4.63
C LYS A 184 -40.46 21.33 -3.52
N THR A 185 -41.74 21.62 -3.78
CA THR A 185 -42.65 22.31 -2.85
C THR A 185 -42.80 21.58 -1.50
N GLN A 186 -42.76 20.23 -1.50
CA GLN A 186 -42.88 19.43 -0.28
C GLN A 186 -41.69 19.63 0.66
N LEU A 187 -40.46 19.69 0.13
CA LEU A 187 -39.26 19.99 0.92
C LEU A 187 -39.31 21.41 1.52
N GLU A 188 -39.68 22.41 0.71
CA GLU A 188 -39.86 23.80 1.17
C GLU A 188 -40.91 23.93 2.28
N THR A 189 -42.04 23.26 2.12
CA THR A 189 -43.14 23.22 3.11
C THR A 189 -42.74 22.51 4.41
N TYR A 190 -41.80 21.56 4.33
CA TYR A 190 -41.30 20.86 5.52
C TYR A 190 -40.29 21.72 6.29
N ILE A 191 -39.24 22.21 5.61
CA ILE A 191 -38.13 22.93 6.25
C ILE A 191 -38.49 24.34 6.72
N SER A 192 -39.60 24.92 6.26
CA SER A 192 -40.10 26.22 6.74
C SER A 192 -40.42 26.23 8.24
N ASN A 193 -40.60 25.05 8.85
CA ASN A 193 -40.82 24.86 10.28
C ASN A 193 -39.52 24.60 11.07
N LEU A 194 -38.35 24.61 10.41
CA LEU A 194 -37.05 24.28 11.00
C LEU A 194 -36.16 25.51 11.12
N ASP A 195 -35.90 25.93 12.36
CA ASP A 195 -35.08 27.09 12.67
C ASP A 195 -33.68 26.97 12.05
N ARG A 196 -33.23 28.07 11.45
CA ARG A 196 -31.90 28.24 10.82
C ARG A 196 -31.62 27.33 9.62
N VAL A 197 -32.60 26.57 9.12
CA VAL A 197 -32.49 25.85 7.84
C VAL A 197 -32.78 26.80 6.67
N ARG A 198 -31.96 26.71 5.63
CA ARG A 198 -32.05 27.51 4.40
C ARG A 198 -31.91 26.59 3.19
N LEU A 199 -32.68 26.84 2.13
CA LEU A 199 -32.59 26.09 0.87
C LEU A 199 -32.23 27.03 -0.27
N ILE A 200 -31.21 26.64 -1.03
CA ILE A 200 -30.76 27.26 -2.27
C ILE A 200 -31.00 26.24 -3.38
N ARG A 201 -31.44 26.68 -4.56
CA ARG A 201 -31.59 25.82 -5.73
C ARG A 201 -30.70 26.34 -6.86
N THR A 202 -30.00 25.44 -7.55
CA THR A 202 -29.27 25.80 -8.77
C THR A 202 -30.23 25.91 -9.96
N ASN A 203 -29.88 26.71 -10.96
CA ASN A 203 -30.66 26.84 -12.21
C ASN A 203 -30.20 25.87 -13.31
N LYS A 204 -29.08 25.17 -13.09
CA LYS A 204 -28.51 24.12 -13.95
C LYS A 204 -27.85 23.05 -13.08
N ARG A 205 -27.51 21.90 -13.66
CA ARG A 205 -26.72 20.86 -13.00
C ARG A 205 -25.27 21.38 -12.85
N GLU A 206 -24.86 21.68 -11.63
CA GLU A 206 -23.55 22.27 -11.31
C GLU A 206 -22.53 21.21 -10.89
N GLY A 207 -22.97 20.14 -10.23
CA GLY A 207 -22.10 19.13 -9.64
C GLY A 207 -21.64 19.50 -8.23
N LEU A 208 -21.20 18.49 -7.48
CA LEU A 208 -20.95 18.55 -6.03
C LEU A 208 -20.01 19.70 -5.64
N VAL A 209 -18.95 19.91 -6.43
CA VAL A 209 -17.96 20.98 -6.22
C VAL A 209 -18.63 22.35 -6.27
N ARG A 210 -19.29 22.67 -7.39
CA ARG A 210 -19.92 23.99 -7.61
C ARG A 210 -21.13 24.20 -6.69
N ALA A 211 -21.91 23.16 -6.38
CA ALA A 211 -22.98 23.22 -5.39
C ALA A 211 -22.45 23.56 -3.97
N ARG A 212 -21.35 22.93 -3.51
CA ARG A 212 -20.69 23.30 -2.25
C ARG A 212 -20.15 24.74 -2.26
N LEU A 213 -19.60 25.21 -3.38
CA LEU A 213 -19.13 26.60 -3.52
C LEU A 213 -20.27 27.63 -3.44
N ILE A 214 -21.44 27.32 -4.01
CA ILE A 214 -22.65 28.16 -3.84
C ILE A 214 -23.02 28.24 -2.36
N GLY A 215 -23.14 27.11 -1.66
CA GLY A 215 -23.41 27.11 -0.21
C GLY A 215 -22.37 27.89 0.61
N ALA A 216 -21.08 27.73 0.30
CA ALA A 216 -19.97 28.45 0.94
C ALA A 216 -20.00 29.97 0.71
N THR A 217 -20.58 30.41 -0.41
CA THR A 217 -20.74 31.84 -0.73
C THR A 217 -21.76 32.48 0.21
N PHE A 218 -22.94 31.86 0.36
CA PHE A 218 -24.04 32.36 1.20
C PHE A 218 -23.84 32.15 2.71
N ALA A 219 -22.96 31.24 3.13
CA ALA A 219 -22.64 30.96 4.53
C ALA A 219 -22.20 32.20 5.34
N THR A 220 -22.70 32.35 6.57
CA THR A 220 -22.39 33.47 7.49
C THR A 220 -21.72 33.03 8.80
N GLY A 221 -21.41 31.75 8.96
CA GLY A 221 -20.56 31.22 10.03
C GLY A 221 -19.07 31.51 9.80
N ASP A 222 -18.30 31.44 10.88
CA ASP A 222 -16.84 31.59 10.87
C ASP A 222 -16.15 30.37 10.25
N VAL A 223 -16.74 29.19 10.47
CA VAL A 223 -16.37 27.89 9.91
C VAL A 223 -17.43 27.43 8.90
N LEU A 224 -16.97 26.78 7.84
CA LEU A 224 -17.78 25.98 6.93
C LEU A 224 -17.64 24.51 7.33
N THR A 225 -18.77 23.83 7.56
CA THR A 225 -18.77 22.38 7.80
C THR A 225 -19.57 21.71 6.68
N PHE A 226 -18.88 21.02 5.78
CA PHE A 226 -19.52 20.28 4.70
C PHE A 226 -19.91 18.88 5.20
N LEU A 227 -21.11 18.45 4.81
CA LEU A 227 -21.62 17.09 4.98
C LEU A 227 -22.32 16.66 3.69
N ASP A 228 -22.40 15.36 3.45
CA ASP A 228 -23.22 14.79 2.38
C ASP A 228 -24.64 14.45 2.89
N CYS A 229 -25.61 14.37 1.98
CA CYS A 229 -27.04 14.31 2.28
C CYS A 229 -27.59 12.96 2.76
N HIS A 230 -26.70 12.03 3.14
CA HIS A 230 -27.00 10.72 3.70
C HIS A 230 -26.02 10.41 4.85
N CYS A 231 -25.97 11.30 5.84
CA CYS A 231 -25.10 11.21 7.01
C CYS A 231 -25.88 11.25 8.34
N GLU A 232 -25.31 10.64 9.39
CA GLU A 232 -25.85 10.70 10.76
C GLU A 232 -24.73 11.02 11.75
N CYS A 233 -24.88 12.12 12.48
CA CYS A 233 -23.90 12.64 13.42
C CYS A 233 -24.00 11.93 14.78
N ASN A 234 -22.85 11.59 15.39
CA ASN A 234 -22.80 11.12 16.77
C ASN A 234 -22.94 12.31 17.77
N SER A 235 -23.23 12.01 19.03
CA SER A 235 -23.25 12.98 20.13
C SER A 235 -21.90 13.69 20.25
N GLY A 236 -21.89 15.03 20.34
CA GLY A 236 -20.66 15.83 20.52
C GLY A 236 -19.65 15.68 19.38
N TRP A 237 -20.13 15.53 18.13
CA TRP A 237 -19.28 15.45 16.93
C TRP A 237 -18.67 16.80 16.54
N LEU A 238 -19.36 17.90 16.83
CA LEU A 238 -19.06 19.20 16.22
C LEU A 238 -17.98 19.96 17.00
N GLU A 239 -18.05 19.96 18.33
CA GLU A 239 -17.12 20.72 19.18
C GLU A 239 -15.64 20.38 18.92
N PRO A 240 -15.21 19.11 18.77
CA PRO A 240 -13.80 18.80 18.52
C PRO A 240 -13.27 19.38 17.19
N LEU A 241 -14.14 19.53 16.18
CA LEU A 241 -13.78 20.16 14.90
C LEU A 241 -13.59 21.67 15.07
N LEU A 242 -14.56 22.32 15.71
CA LEU A 242 -14.56 23.77 15.91
C LEU A 242 -13.50 24.23 16.92
N GLU A 243 -13.21 23.43 17.93
CA GLU A 243 -12.14 23.68 18.90
C GLU A 243 -10.77 23.61 18.23
N ARG A 244 -10.54 22.58 17.40
CA ARG A 244 -9.27 22.43 16.68
C ARG A 244 -9.01 23.57 15.69
N ILE A 245 -10.04 24.02 14.96
CA ILE A 245 -9.94 25.19 14.06
C ILE A 245 -9.79 26.48 14.87
N GLY A 246 -10.45 26.61 16.02
CA GLY A 246 -10.30 27.75 16.93
C GLY A 246 -8.88 27.91 17.50
N ARG A 247 -8.10 26.83 17.61
CA ARG A 247 -6.66 26.87 17.93
C ARG A 247 -5.76 27.18 16.73
N ASP A 248 -6.21 26.92 15.50
CA ASP A 248 -5.36 26.80 14.32
C ASP A 248 -6.20 26.90 13.03
N GLU A 249 -6.44 28.12 12.55
CA GLU A 249 -7.33 28.36 11.40
C GLU A 249 -6.85 27.72 10.08
N THR A 250 -5.58 27.28 10.04
CA THR A 250 -4.96 26.60 8.89
C THR A 250 -5.25 25.09 8.82
N ALA A 251 -5.90 24.54 9.85
CA ALA A 251 -6.32 23.15 9.89
C ALA A 251 -7.65 22.95 9.16
N ILE A 252 -7.67 22.02 8.20
CA ILE A 252 -8.89 21.36 7.73
C ILE A 252 -9.08 20.10 8.56
N VAL A 253 -10.25 19.97 9.19
CA VAL A 253 -10.51 18.92 10.19
C VAL A 253 -11.69 18.06 9.76
N CYS A 254 -11.44 16.79 9.52
CA CYS A 254 -12.44 15.78 9.20
C CYS A 254 -12.94 15.07 10.48
N PRO A 255 -14.24 14.70 10.54
CA PRO A 255 -14.68 13.67 11.48
C PRO A 255 -14.05 12.32 11.10
N VAL A 256 -14.07 11.38 12.04
CA VAL A 256 -14.04 9.95 11.69
C VAL A 256 -15.33 9.65 10.92
N ILE A 257 -15.17 9.16 9.70
CA ILE A 257 -16.30 8.75 8.86
C ILE A 257 -16.60 7.29 9.17
N ASP A 258 -17.72 7.03 9.83
CA ASP A 258 -18.20 5.69 10.14
C ASP A 258 -19.07 5.15 8.98
N THR A 259 -19.11 3.84 8.81
CA THR A 259 -19.97 3.22 7.79
C THR A 259 -21.38 3.09 8.33
N ILE A 260 -22.37 3.69 7.65
CA ILE A 260 -23.76 3.26 7.76
C ILE A 260 -24.03 2.26 6.64
N ASP A 261 -24.50 1.06 6.99
CA ASP A 261 -24.77 0.01 6.02
C ASP A 261 -25.94 0.40 5.09
N TRP A 262 -25.71 0.38 3.77
CA TRP A 262 -26.74 0.78 2.80
C TRP A 262 -27.95 -0.16 2.76
N ASN A 263 -27.87 -1.37 3.33
CA ASN A 263 -28.91 -2.38 3.28
C ASN A 263 -29.64 -2.58 4.62
N THR A 264 -28.92 -2.55 5.75
CA THR A 264 -29.47 -2.76 7.10
C THR A 264 -29.55 -1.49 7.96
N PHE A 265 -28.94 -0.40 7.51
CA PHE A 265 -28.78 0.87 8.24
C PHE A 265 -28.12 0.73 9.62
N GLU A 266 -27.32 -0.32 9.81
CA GLU A 266 -26.40 -0.46 10.95
C GLU A 266 -25.31 0.62 10.93
N PHE A 267 -24.96 1.17 12.09
CA PHE A 267 -23.93 2.19 12.27
C PHE A 267 -22.65 1.56 12.84
N TYR A 268 -21.63 1.37 11.99
CA TYR A 268 -20.35 0.78 12.38
C TYR A 268 -19.38 1.82 12.92
N MET A 269 -19.57 2.22 14.18
CA MET A 269 -18.71 3.21 14.85
C MET A 269 -17.30 2.65 15.13
N GLN A 270 -16.25 3.35 14.67
CA GLN A 270 -14.86 3.01 14.98
C GLN A 270 -14.54 3.34 16.45
N THR A 271 -14.38 2.32 17.31
CA THR A 271 -14.25 2.50 18.78
C THR A 271 -12.82 2.75 19.28
N GLY A 272 -11.82 2.67 18.38
CA GLY A 272 -10.39 2.74 18.69
C GLY A 272 -9.65 3.80 17.90
N GLU A 273 -8.45 3.47 17.41
CA GLU A 273 -7.72 4.33 16.48
C GLU A 273 -8.38 4.24 15.08
N PRO A 274 -8.82 5.36 14.48
CA PRO A 274 -9.50 5.36 13.19
C PRO A 274 -8.50 5.19 12.03
N MET A 275 -9.03 4.76 10.88
CA MET A 275 -8.28 4.79 9.61
C MET A 275 -8.08 6.23 9.13
N ILE A 276 -6.98 6.46 8.40
CA ILE A 276 -6.66 7.76 7.79
C ILE A 276 -6.59 7.68 6.26
N GLY A 277 -6.74 8.82 5.62
CA GLY A 277 -6.86 8.95 4.17
C GLY A 277 -5.50 9.03 3.45
N GLY A 278 -5.33 8.21 2.42
CA GLY A 278 -4.24 8.26 1.45
C GLY A 278 -4.74 8.16 0.01
N PHE A 279 -3.86 7.80 -0.91
CA PHE A 279 -4.18 7.60 -2.33
C PHE A 279 -3.29 6.50 -2.93
N ASP A 280 -3.75 5.88 -4.02
CA ASP A 280 -2.93 4.99 -4.84
C ASP A 280 -2.39 5.70 -6.10
N TRP A 281 -1.46 5.07 -6.83
CA TRP A 281 -0.93 5.63 -8.07
C TRP A 281 -1.89 5.56 -9.28
N ARG A 282 -3.18 5.24 -9.07
CA ARG A 282 -4.28 5.54 -10.01
C ARG A 282 -5.05 6.80 -9.63
N LEU A 283 -4.61 7.48 -8.56
CA LEU A 283 -5.26 8.63 -7.92
C LEU A 283 -6.69 8.32 -7.47
N THR A 284 -6.88 7.12 -6.94
CA THR A 284 -8.07 6.78 -6.13
C THR A 284 -7.77 7.01 -4.66
N PHE A 285 -8.75 7.50 -3.90
CA PHE A 285 -8.65 7.61 -2.45
C PHE A 285 -8.58 6.21 -1.80
N GLN A 286 -7.72 6.04 -0.79
CA GLN A 286 -7.54 4.78 -0.08
C GLN A 286 -7.41 4.98 1.43
N TRP A 287 -8.08 4.14 2.23
CA TRP A 287 -7.92 4.12 3.69
C TRP A 287 -6.64 3.34 4.07
N HIS A 288 -5.88 3.87 5.03
CA HIS A 288 -4.74 3.17 5.64
C HIS A 288 -4.69 3.38 7.16
N SER A 289 -4.00 2.49 7.87
CA SER A 289 -3.82 2.62 9.32
C SER A 289 -2.76 3.68 9.67
N VAL A 290 -2.88 4.29 10.85
CA VAL A 290 -1.96 5.35 11.29
C VAL A 290 -0.52 4.82 11.32
N PRO A 291 0.46 5.50 10.71
CA PRO A 291 1.86 5.08 10.77
C PRO A 291 2.45 5.34 12.16
N LYS A 292 3.41 4.51 12.61
CA LYS A 292 3.97 4.61 13.97
C LYS A 292 4.46 6.02 14.32
N HIS A 293 5.13 6.71 13.40
CA HIS A 293 5.66 8.06 13.63
C HIS A 293 4.57 9.10 13.94
N GLU A 294 3.33 8.90 13.48
CA GLU A 294 2.21 9.80 13.77
C GLU A 294 1.51 9.43 15.09
N ARG A 295 1.56 8.15 15.50
CA ARG A 295 1.23 7.75 16.89
C ARG A 295 2.21 8.36 17.88
N ASP A 296 3.50 8.16 17.65
CA ASP A 296 4.61 8.64 18.49
C ASP A 296 4.65 10.20 18.59
N ARG A 297 3.99 10.92 17.66
CA ARG A 297 3.84 12.39 17.66
C ARG A 297 2.70 12.90 18.56
N ARG A 298 1.74 12.05 18.91
CA ARG A 298 0.51 12.44 19.62
C ARG A 298 0.70 12.25 21.12
N ILE A 299 0.22 13.20 21.92
CA ILE A 299 0.34 13.17 23.38
C ILE A 299 -0.79 12.30 23.95
N SER A 300 -1.97 12.37 23.34
CA SER A 300 -3.10 11.50 23.65
C SER A 300 -3.61 10.77 22.40
N ARG A 301 -4.13 9.56 22.59
CA ARG A 301 -4.77 8.75 21.54
C ARG A 301 -6.05 9.37 20.95
N ILE A 302 -6.52 10.49 21.51
CA ILE A 302 -7.65 11.28 20.99
C ILE A 302 -7.23 12.56 20.25
N ASP A 303 -5.94 12.90 20.23
CA ASP A 303 -5.43 14.09 19.54
C ASP A 303 -5.72 14.00 18.02
N PRO A 304 -5.88 15.12 17.30
CA PRO A 304 -5.97 15.12 15.84
C PRO A 304 -4.83 14.33 15.19
N ILE A 305 -5.20 13.46 14.24
CA ILE A 305 -4.29 12.60 13.47
C ILE A 305 -4.09 13.25 12.11
N ARG A 306 -2.83 13.48 11.71
CA ARG A 306 -2.51 14.01 10.38
C ARG A 306 -2.84 12.99 9.31
N SER A 307 -3.63 13.41 8.33
CA SER A 307 -4.10 12.57 7.23
C SER A 307 -3.50 13.07 5.90
N PRO A 308 -2.75 12.23 5.16
CA PRO A 308 -2.22 12.61 3.84
C PRO A 308 -3.30 13.11 2.86
N THR A 309 -4.50 12.52 2.90
CA THR A 309 -5.66 12.95 2.13
C THR A 309 -6.95 12.91 2.96
N MET A 310 -8.02 13.50 2.44
CA MET A 310 -9.40 13.34 2.93
C MET A 310 -10.19 12.42 1.99
N ALA A 311 -11.18 11.70 2.53
CA ALA A 311 -12.14 10.95 1.71
C ALA A 311 -12.93 11.84 0.74
N GLY A 312 -13.07 13.12 1.08
CA GLY A 312 -14.12 13.99 0.55
C GLY A 312 -15.37 13.88 1.42
N GLY A 313 -16.44 14.55 1.00
CA GLY A 313 -17.71 14.54 1.74
C GLY A 313 -17.71 15.44 2.96
N LEU A 314 -17.08 14.97 4.04
CA LEU A 314 -17.24 15.48 5.39
C LEU A 314 -15.98 16.17 5.90
N PHE A 315 -16.02 17.49 6.13
CA PHE A 315 -14.94 18.26 6.76
C PHE A 315 -15.38 19.64 7.26
N ALA A 316 -14.66 20.17 8.24
CA ALA A 316 -14.76 21.55 8.71
C ALA A 316 -13.50 22.37 8.35
N VAL A 317 -13.69 23.66 8.01
CA VAL A 317 -12.61 24.60 7.67
C VAL A 317 -13.01 26.05 7.97
N SER A 318 -12.07 26.89 8.43
CA SER A 318 -12.29 28.36 8.55
C SER A 318 -12.74 28.95 7.20
N LYS A 319 -13.85 29.69 7.15
CA LYS A 319 -14.37 30.28 5.91
C LYS A 319 -13.31 31.16 5.23
N LYS A 320 -12.60 31.96 6.03
CA LYS A 320 -11.51 32.83 5.55
C LYS A 320 -10.36 32.03 4.96
N TYR A 321 -9.97 30.93 5.63
CA TYR A 321 -8.88 30.08 5.15
C TYR A 321 -9.25 29.30 3.88
N PHE A 322 -10.51 28.82 3.78
CA PHE A 322 -11.02 28.20 2.56
C PHE A 322 -11.04 29.17 1.37
N GLN A 323 -11.38 30.44 1.60
CA GLN A 323 -11.29 31.50 0.59
C GLN A 323 -9.82 31.81 0.22
N TYR A 324 -8.93 31.94 1.20
CA TYR A 324 -7.49 32.17 1.00
C TYR A 324 -6.83 31.06 0.17
N LEU A 325 -7.15 29.79 0.43
CA LEU A 325 -6.66 28.66 -0.36
C LEU A 325 -7.24 28.59 -1.79
N GLY A 326 -8.13 29.50 -2.22
CA GLY A 326 -8.79 29.41 -3.53
C GLY A 326 -9.81 28.28 -3.62
N THR A 327 -10.58 28.08 -2.53
CA THR A 327 -11.80 27.26 -2.40
C THR A 327 -11.71 25.87 -3.01
N TYR A 328 -12.32 25.63 -4.18
CA TYR A 328 -12.15 24.43 -5.01
C TYR A 328 -11.77 24.85 -6.43
N ASP A 329 -11.22 23.92 -7.21
CA ASP A 329 -11.09 24.08 -8.65
C ASP A 329 -12.47 24.05 -9.32
N THR A 330 -12.95 25.20 -9.79
CA THR A 330 -14.24 25.37 -10.46
C THR A 330 -14.33 24.66 -11.81
N GLY A 331 -13.20 24.29 -12.40
CA GLY A 331 -13.14 23.47 -13.61
C GLY A 331 -13.36 21.97 -13.38
N MET A 332 -13.56 21.53 -12.13
CA MET A 332 -13.97 20.16 -11.84
C MET A 332 -15.48 19.98 -12.00
N GLU A 333 -15.88 18.87 -12.62
CA GLU A 333 -17.27 18.58 -12.97
C GLU A 333 -17.82 17.38 -12.21
N VAL A 334 -19.13 17.45 -11.88
CA VAL A 334 -19.96 16.39 -11.25
C VAL A 334 -19.43 15.86 -9.91
N TRP A 335 -18.38 15.05 -9.91
CA TRP A 335 -17.84 14.35 -8.73
C TRP A 335 -16.43 13.78 -8.99
N GLY A 336 -15.55 13.83 -7.99
CA GLY A 336 -14.32 13.06 -7.92
C GLY A 336 -13.06 13.85 -8.26
N GLY A 337 -11.96 13.54 -7.58
CA GLY A 337 -10.67 14.23 -7.71
C GLY A 337 -10.55 15.49 -6.84
N GLU A 338 -11.66 16.11 -6.43
CA GLU A 338 -11.66 17.35 -5.63
C GLU A 338 -11.13 17.13 -4.22
N ASN A 339 -11.30 15.92 -3.69
CA ASN A 339 -10.79 15.48 -2.40
C ASN A 339 -9.25 15.40 -2.39
N LEU A 340 -8.65 14.85 -3.46
CA LEU A 340 -7.19 14.78 -3.61
C LEU A 340 -6.59 16.15 -3.94
N GLU A 341 -7.21 16.92 -4.84
CA GLU A 341 -6.76 18.29 -5.18
C GLU A 341 -6.70 19.20 -3.96
N LEU A 342 -7.76 19.21 -3.14
CA LEU A 342 -7.77 19.98 -1.90
C LEU A 342 -6.77 19.43 -0.88
N SER A 343 -6.57 18.12 -0.80
CA SER A 343 -5.59 17.51 0.11
C SER A 343 -4.15 17.91 -0.22
N PHE A 344 -3.76 17.78 -1.49
CA PHE A 344 -2.43 18.14 -1.98
C PHE A 344 -2.18 19.65 -1.78
N ARG A 345 -3.13 20.48 -2.20
CA ARG A 345 -3.12 21.94 -2.01
C ARG A 345 -2.97 22.34 -0.54
N VAL A 346 -3.73 21.76 0.38
CA VAL A 346 -3.65 22.08 1.82
C VAL A 346 -2.24 21.81 2.37
N TRP A 347 -1.66 20.64 2.09
CA TRP A 347 -0.32 20.29 2.58
C TRP A 347 0.79 21.11 1.91
N GLN A 348 0.73 21.28 0.59
CA GLN A 348 1.76 22.01 -0.17
C GLN A 348 1.75 23.51 0.16
N CYS A 349 0.58 24.12 0.34
CA CYS A 349 0.42 25.55 0.65
C CYS A 349 0.52 25.87 2.16
N GLY A 350 0.99 24.93 2.99
CA GLY A 350 1.39 25.18 4.39
C GLY A 350 0.31 24.95 5.45
N GLY A 351 -0.87 24.46 5.08
CA GLY A 351 -1.93 24.06 6.00
C GLY A 351 -1.70 22.69 6.62
N LYS A 352 -2.74 22.19 7.30
CA LYS A 352 -2.79 20.86 7.91
C LYS A 352 -4.09 20.18 7.55
N LEU A 353 -4.05 18.89 7.29
CA LEU A 353 -5.24 18.06 7.10
C LEU A 353 -5.27 16.98 8.17
N GLU A 354 -6.33 16.96 8.98
CA GLU A 354 -6.39 16.18 10.21
C GLU A 354 -7.75 15.48 10.37
N ILE A 355 -7.74 14.25 10.88
CA ILE A 355 -8.94 13.52 11.32
C ILE A 355 -9.01 13.59 12.84
N HIS A 356 -10.16 13.94 13.41
CA HIS A 356 -10.33 14.13 14.85
C HIS A 356 -11.07 12.95 15.52
N PRO A 357 -10.40 12.06 16.30
CA PRO A 357 -11.02 10.84 16.85
C PRO A 357 -12.23 11.03 17.78
N CYS A 358 -12.42 12.21 18.38
CA CYS A 358 -13.64 12.50 19.15
C CYS A 358 -14.86 12.93 18.31
N SER A 359 -14.65 13.25 17.02
CA SER A 359 -15.72 13.63 16.08
C SER A 359 -16.08 12.43 15.21
N HIS A 360 -17.34 12.02 15.23
CA HIS A 360 -17.84 10.85 14.51
C HIS A 360 -19.10 11.19 13.75
N VAL A 361 -19.12 10.88 12.45
CA VAL A 361 -20.30 11.02 11.59
C VAL A 361 -20.38 9.79 10.70
N GLY A 362 -21.48 9.07 10.80
CA GLY A 362 -21.76 7.95 9.90
C GLY A 362 -22.19 8.45 8.53
N HIS A 363 -21.77 7.75 7.49
CA HIS A 363 -22.10 8.03 6.09
C HIS A 363 -22.63 6.75 5.43
N VAL A 364 -23.75 6.83 4.70
CA VAL A 364 -24.29 5.69 3.96
C VAL A 364 -23.45 5.45 2.71
N PHE A 365 -22.58 4.44 2.72
CA PHE A 365 -21.79 4.07 1.54
C PHE A 365 -22.63 3.21 0.58
N PRO A 366 -23.06 3.73 -0.59
CA PRO A 366 -24.04 3.04 -1.43
C PRO A 366 -23.46 1.81 -2.15
N LYS A 367 -24.32 0.85 -2.48
CA LYS A 367 -24.00 -0.43 -3.18
C LYS A 367 -23.21 -0.24 -4.48
N ARG A 368 -23.44 0.88 -5.16
CA ARG A 368 -22.79 1.34 -6.40
C ARG A 368 -22.91 2.87 -6.48
N ALA A 369 -22.19 3.51 -7.40
CA ALA A 369 -22.41 4.93 -7.66
C ALA A 369 -23.89 5.17 -8.09
N PRO A 370 -24.67 6.04 -7.41
CA PRO A 370 -26.08 6.25 -7.70
C PRO A 370 -26.34 7.17 -8.91
N TYR A 371 -25.28 7.75 -9.48
CA TYR A 371 -25.30 8.57 -10.70
C TYR A 371 -24.01 8.32 -11.50
N ALA A 372 -24.04 8.62 -12.80
CA ALA A 372 -22.86 8.49 -13.67
C ALA A 372 -21.74 9.46 -13.24
N ARG A 373 -20.48 8.97 -13.27
CA ARG A 373 -19.28 9.72 -12.84
C ARG A 373 -18.23 9.82 -13.97
N PRO A 374 -18.57 10.32 -15.18
CA PRO A 374 -17.65 10.29 -16.32
C PRO A 374 -16.42 11.19 -16.12
N ASN A 375 -16.59 12.38 -15.54
CA ASN A 375 -15.53 13.37 -15.38
C ASN A 375 -14.44 12.98 -14.34
N PHE A 376 -14.53 11.83 -13.67
CA PHE A 376 -13.55 11.43 -12.65
C PHE A 376 -12.12 11.51 -13.16
N LEU A 377 -11.85 11.00 -14.38
CA LEU A 377 -10.49 10.97 -14.92
C LEU A 377 -10.00 12.36 -15.37
N GLN A 378 -10.91 13.17 -15.92
CA GLN A 378 -10.67 14.56 -16.30
C GLN A 378 -10.30 15.41 -15.07
N ASN A 379 -11.10 15.38 -14.01
CA ASN A 379 -10.83 16.08 -12.75
C ASN A 379 -9.52 15.60 -12.11
N THR A 380 -9.28 14.30 -12.14
CA THR A 380 -8.05 13.69 -11.61
C THR A 380 -6.80 14.15 -12.38
N ALA A 381 -6.89 14.29 -13.70
CA ALA A 381 -5.83 14.88 -14.52
C ALA A 381 -5.59 16.36 -14.19
N ARG A 382 -6.64 17.17 -13.94
CA ARG A 382 -6.50 18.56 -13.44
C ARG A 382 -5.72 18.61 -12.12
N ALA A 383 -6.06 17.73 -11.17
CA ALA A 383 -5.35 17.64 -9.90
C ALA A 383 -3.86 17.29 -10.08
N ALA A 384 -3.56 16.30 -10.93
CA ALA A 384 -2.19 15.88 -11.22
C ALA A 384 -1.35 16.98 -11.89
N GLU A 385 -1.91 17.66 -12.90
CA GLU A 385 -1.22 18.72 -13.67
C GLU A 385 -0.94 20.01 -12.89
N VAL A 386 -1.70 20.28 -11.83
CA VAL A 386 -1.48 21.45 -10.97
C VAL A 386 -0.57 21.11 -9.78
N TRP A 387 -0.73 19.93 -9.17
CA TRP A 387 -0.16 19.65 -7.85
C TRP A 387 0.98 18.62 -7.81
N MET A 388 1.12 17.72 -8.79
CA MET A 388 1.99 16.54 -8.66
C MET A 388 3.39 16.62 -9.30
N ASP A 389 3.75 17.73 -9.96
CA ASP A 389 5.07 17.95 -10.57
C ASP A 389 5.52 16.77 -11.47
N GLU A 390 6.71 16.19 -11.28
CA GLU A 390 7.14 15.02 -12.07
C GLU A 390 6.36 13.73 -11.75
N TYR A 391 5.73 13.65 -10.57
CA TYR A 391 5.07 12.44 -10.08
C TYR A 391 3.75 12.13 -10.80
N LYS A 392 3.18 13.09 -11.55
CA LYS A 392 2.02 12.84 -12.43
C LYS A 392 2.31 11.76 -13.48
N GLU A 393 3.57 11.59 -13.89
CA GLU A 393 3.99 10.55 -14.83
C GLU A 393 3.76 9.13 -14.27
N HIS A 394 3.85 8.95 -12.95
CA HIS A 394 3.52 7.67 -12.31
C HIS A 394 2.02 7.34 -12.32
N PHE A 395 1.16 8.36 -12.35
CA PHE A 395 -0.28 8.22 -12.57
C PHE A 395 -0.55 7.91 -14.04
N TYR A 396 -0.03 8.73 -14.96
CA TYR A 396 -0.21 8.55 -16.40
C TYR A 396 0.33 7.20 -16.93
N ASN A 397 1.41 6.67 -16.36
CA ASN A 397 1.94 5.35 -16.75
C ASN A 397 1.09 4.18 -16.22
N ARG A 398 0.24 4.40 -15.21
CA ARG A 398 -0.71 3.39 -14.68
C ARG A 398 -2.13 3.56 -15.21
N ASN A 399 -2.44 4.72 -15.77
CA ASN A 399 -3.68 5.00 -16.48
C ASN A 399 -3.41 5.76 -17.79
N PRO A 400 -2.83 5.11 -18.82
CA PRO A 400 -2.46 5.78 -20.08
C PRO A 400 -3.56 6.57 -20.80
N PRO A 401 -4.85 6.18 -20.75
CA PRO A 401 -5.95 7.01 -21.25
C PRO A 401 -5.97 8.43 -20.68
N ALA A 402 -5.56 8.63 -19.42
CA ALA A 402 -5.55 9.94 -18.78
C ALA A 402 -4.64 10.97 -19.48
N ARG A 403 -3.64 10.54 -20.25
CA ARG A 403 -2.81 11.45 -21.08
C ARG A 403 -3.60 12.10 -22.24
N LYS A 404 -4.76 11.56 -22.60
CA LYS A 404 -5.63 12.03 -23.70
C LYS A 404 -6.87 12.76 -23.20
N GLU A 405 -7.08 12.87 -21.90
CA GLU A 405 -8.25 13.53 -21.32
C GLU A 405 -8.18 15.04 -21.51
N ALA A 406 -9.29 15.64 -21.96
CA ALA A 406 -9.42 17.07 -22.16
C ALA A 406 -9.64 17.78 -20.81
N TYR A 407 -8.60 17.83 -19.98
CA TYR A 407 -8.66 18.38 -18.63
C TYR A 407 -8.92 19.90 -18.56
N GLY A 408 -8.85 20.62 -19.69
CA GLY A 408 -9.21 22.04 -19.81
C GLY A 408 -8.17 22.99 -19.21
N ASP A 409 -8.49 24.29 -19.15
CA ASP A 409 -7.55 25.29 -18.63
C ASP A 409 -7.38 25.20 -17.11
N ILE A 410 -6.12 25.29 -16.68
CA ILE A 410 -5.64 25.19 -15.30
C ILE A 410 -4.75 26.38 -14.93
N SER A 411 -4.66 27.41 -15.77
CA SER A 411 -3.77 28.58 -15.59
C SER A 411 -4.02 29.29 -14.26
N GLU A 412 -5.28 29.58 -13.93
CA GLU A 412 -5.67 30.14 -12.62
C GLU A 412 -5.24 29.27 -11.43
N ARG A 413 -5.22 27.95 -11.59
CA ARG A 413 -4.82 27.01 -10.51
C ARG A 413 -3.30 26.99 -10.33
N LYS A 414 -2.53 27.18 -11.41
CA LYS A 414 -1.06 27.35 -11.36
C LYS A 414 -0.68 28.71 -10.77
N LEU A 415 -1.33 29.80 -11.22
CA LEU A 415 -1.16 31.14 -10.64
C LEU A 415 -1.53 31.19 -9.15
N LEU A 416 -2.56 30.44 -8.71
CA LEU A 416 -2.90 30.27 -7.30
C LEU A 416 -1.79 29.57 -6.51
N ARG A 417 -1.23 28.47 -7.05
CA ARG A 417 -0.10 27.72 -6.43
C ARG A 417 1.14 28.60 -6.27
N GLU A 418 1.45 29.42 -7.27
CA GLU A 418 2.56 30.38 -7.25
C GLU A 418 2.32 31.51 -6.23
N ARG A 419 1.13 32.12 -6.26
CA ARG A 419 0.71 33.20 -5.36
C ARG A 419 0.80 32.80 -3.88
N LEU A 420 0.37 31.56 -3.57
CA LEU A 420 0.43 30.97 -2.25
C LEU A 420 1.83 30.39 -1.88
N ARG A 421 2.79 30.44 -2.81
CA ARG A 421 4.17 29.92 -2.65
C ARG A 421 4.21 28.47 -2.18
N CYS A 422 3.31 27.64 -2.71
CA CYS A 422 3.16 26.25 -2.25
C CYS A 422 4.37 25.40 -2.64
N LYS A 423 4.73 24.47 -1.77
CA LYS A 423 5.84 23.51 -1.97
C LYS A 423 5.57 22.58 -3.14
N ASN A 424 6.64 22.06 -3.73
CA ASN A 424 6.56 21.01 -4.74
C ASN A 424 6.06 19.69 -4.15
N PHE A 425 5.64 18.78 -5.04
CA PHE A 425 5.13 17.45 -4.70
C PHE A 425 6.28 16.52 -4.31
N ASP A 426 6.91 16.80 -3.17
CA ASP A 426 8.03 16.01 -2.71
C ASP A 426 7.55 14.70 -2.08
N TRP A 427 7.13 13.76 -2.94
CA TRP A 427 6.93 12.35 -2.59
C TRP A 427 8.26 11.66 -2.24
N ARG A 428 9.42 12.33 -2.31
CA ARG A 428 10.68 11.81 -1.76
C ARG A 428 10.63 11.88 -0.23
N GLY A 429 9.83 10.97 0.33
CA GLY A 429 9.97 10.54 1.71
C GLY A 429 11.46 10.31 1.98
N LYS A 430 11.96 11.07 2.97
CA LYS A 430 13.35 11.16 3.41
C LYS A 430 14.17 9.93 3.03
N PHE A 431 15.25 10.12 2.27
CA PHE A 431 16.21 9.06 1.97
C PHE A 431 16.56 8.34 3.28
N SER A 432 16.25 7.05 3.34
CA SER A 432 16.29 6.30 4.59
C SER A 432 17.71 5.78 4.81
N GLU A 433 18.51 6.54 5.56
CA GLU A 433 19.95 6.31 5.73
C GLU A 433 20.23 5.10 6.64
N PHE A 434 20.43 3.93 6.03
CA PHE A 434 20.73 2.68 6.73
C PHE A 434 22.20 2.58 7.20
N LYS A 435 22.57 3.34 8.22
CA LYS A 435 23.87 3.23 8.90
C LYS A 435 24.02 1.88 9.59
N ALA A 436 24.80 0.97 9.00
CA ALA A 436 25.05 -0.36 9.57
C ALA A 436 26.30 -1.08 9.09
N HIS A 437 26.73 -0.88 7.84
CA HIS A 437 28.03 -1.37 7.38
C HIS A 437 29.15 -0.44 7.87
N THR A 438 30.30 -1.00 8.27
CA THR A 438 31.46 -0.23 8.77
C THR A 438 32.51 0.07 7.69
N ALA A 439 32.23 -0.34 6.44
CA ALA A 439 33.08 -0.16 5.27
C ALA A 439 32.19 -0.03 4.01
N PRO A 440 32.75 0.28 2.81
CA PRO A 440 31.98 0.43 1.58
C PRO A 440 31.03 -0.75 1.27
N VAL A 441 29.86 -0.42 0.73
CA VAL A 441 28.86 -1.38 0.22
C VAL A 441 29.13 -1.60 -1.26
N ARG A 442 29.32 -2.86 -1.68
CA ARG A 442 29.72 -3.24 -3.04
C ARG A 442 28.59 -3.71 -3.92
N SER A 443 27.52 -4.24 -3.32
CA SER A 443 26.30 -4.65 -4.02
C SER A 443 25.08 -4.52 -3.13
N VAL A 444 23.94 -4.25 -3.76
CA VAL A 444 22.62 -4.18 -3.15
C VAL A 444 21.64 -4.95 -4.04
N ASP A 445 20.69 -5.66 -3.42
CA ASP A 445 19.74 -6.50 -4.17
C ASP A 445 18.39 -6.65 -3.46
N PHE A 446 17.30 -6.55 -4.20
CA PHE A 446 15.95 -6.72 -3.66
C PHE A 446 15.46 -8.15 -3.89
N SER A 447 14.72 -8.70 -2.93
CA SER A 447 13.95 -9.93 -3.16
C SER A 447 12.90 -9.70 -4.27
N ALA A 448 12.52 -10.76 -4.99
CA ALA A 448 11.61 -10.65 -6.14
C ALA A 448 10.23 -10.04 -5.80
N ASP A 449 9.80 -10.14 -4.54
CA ASP A 449 8.58 -9.55 -3.99
C ASP A 449 8.75 -8.12 -3.45
N GLY A 450 9.98 -7.58 -3.42
CA GLY A 450 10.33 -6.27 -2.90
C GLY A 450 10.24 -6.11 -1.36
N GLN A 451 9.95 -7.18 -0.61
CA GLN A 451 9.81 -7.10 0.86
C GLN A 451 11.16 -6.98 1.58
N PHE A 452 12.22 -7.50 0.99
CA PHE A 452 13.55 -7.55 1.57
C PHE A 452 14.61 -6.93 0.66
N LEU A 453 15.68 -6.44 1.29
CA LEU A 453 16.90 -5.97 0.64
C LEU A 453 18.09 -6.68 1.27
N ALA A 454 19.04 -7.12 0.45
CA ALA A 454 20.33 -7.65 0.84
C ALA A 454 21.42 -6.63 0.47
N THR A 455 22.42 -6.44 1.34
CA THR A 455 23.55 -5.53 1.10
C THR A 455 24.87 -6.23 1.44
N ALA A 456 25.84 -6.17 0.52
CA ALA A 456 27.15 -6.81 0.65
C ALA A 456 28.27 -5.76 0.77
N SER A 457 29.27 -6.00 1.62
CA SER A 457 30.27 -4.99 1.98
C SER A 457 31.69 -5.53 2.19
N GLU A 458 32.63 -4.59 2.09
CA GLU A 458 34.02 -4.71 2.54
C GLU A 458 34.14 -4.96 4.06
N ASP A 459 33.06 -4.79 4.85
CA ASP A 459 33.01 -5.18 6.27
C ASP A 459 32.92 -6.70 6.50
N LYS A 460 33.06 -7.49 5.42
CA LYS A 460 33.06 -8.96 5.39
C LYS A 460 31.70 -9.60 5.73
N SER A 461 30.63 -8.78 5.78
CA SER A 461 29.28 -9.23 6.09
C SER A 461 28.29 -8.96 4.96
N ILE A 462 27.20 -9.72 4.99
CA ILE A 462 25.98 -9.44 4.22
C ILE A 462 24.90 -9.07 5.23
N LYS A 463 24.13 -8.01 4.99
CA LYS A 463 23.06 -7.56 5.87
C LYS A 463 21.71 -7.65 5.16
N VAL A 464 20.69 -8.12 5.88
CA VAL A 464 19.33 -8.30 5.34
C VAL A 464 18.36 -7.38 6.08
N TRP A 465 17.48 -6.76 5.31
CA TRP A 465 16.63 -5.64 5.69
C TRP A 465 15.17 -5.93 5.35
N SER A 466 14.23 -5.46 6.17
CA SER A 466 12.81 -5.40 5.81
C SER A 466 12.49 -4.03 5.24
N MET A 467 11.99 -3.98 4.00
CA MET A 467 11.62 -2.75 3.32
C MET A 467 10.30 -2.17 3.87
N TYR A 468 9.30 -3.02 4.13
CA TYR A 468 8.03 -2.59 4.73
C TYR A 468 8.20 -1.93 6.11
N ARG A 469 9.17 -2.39 6.91
CA ARG A 469 9.46 -1.83 8.25
C ARG A 469 10.67 -0.89 8.29
N GLN A 470 11.34 -0.67 7.16
CA GLN A 470 12.60 0.09 7.04
C GLN A 470 13.61 -0.24 8.15
N ARG A 471 13.85 -1.53 8.41
CA ARG A 471 14.66 -1.99 9.54
C ARG A 471 15.58 -3.14 9.18
N PHE A 472 16.78 -3.11 9.75
CA PHE A 472 17.69 -4.25 9.86
C PHE A 472 16.96 -5.49 10.45
N LEU A 473 17.30 -6.66 9.93
CA LEU A 473 16.81 -7.95 10.42
C LEU A 473 17.94 -8.80 11.00
N TYR A 474 18.97 -9.08 10.21
CA TYR A 474 20.13 -9.89 10.61
C TYR A 474 21.33 -9.66 9.68
N SER A 475 22.47 -10.22 10.06
CA SER A 475 23.70 -10.27 9.25
C SER A 475 24.18 -11.71 9.10
N LEU A 476 24.81 -12.00 7.97
CA LEU A 476 25.40 -13.29 7.63
C LEU A 476 26.93 -13.15 7.70
N TYR A 477 27.59 -13.98 8.51
CA TYR A 477 29.01 -13.88 8.85
C TYR A 477 29.73 -15.23 8.70
N ARG A 478 30.44 -15.44 7.58
CA ARG A 478 31.37 -16.56 7.30
C ARG A 478 32.46 -16.20 6.28
N HIS A 479 32.33 -15.10 5.54
CA HIS A 479 33.39 -14.63 4.64
C HIS A 479 34.57 -14.06 5.44
N THR A 480 35.79 -14.25 4.95
CA THR A 480 37.03 -13.83 5.64
C THR A 480 37.64 -12.56 5.03
N HIS A 481 37.18 -12.17 3.83
CA HIS A 481 37.56 -10.97 3.10
C HIS A 481 36.31 -10.23 2.57
N TRP A 482 36.50 -9.22 1.72
CA TRP A 482 35.45 -8.34 1.23
C TRP A 482 34.38 -9.08 0.42
N VAL A 483 33.10 -8.89 0.78
CA VAL A 483 31.98 -9.45 0.01
C VAL A 483 31.67 -8.52 -1.16
N ARG A 484 31.84 -9.03 -2.38
CA ARG A 484 31.79 -8.24 -3.62
C ARG A 484 30.39 -8.16 -4.21
N CYS A 485 29.64 -9.26 -4.17
CA CYS A 485 28.22 -9.28 -4.51
C CYS A 485 27.44 -10.19 -3.58
N ALA A 486 26.15 -9.89 -3.39
CA ALA A 486 25.15 -10.82 -2.89
C ALA A 486 23.84 -10.63 -3.65
N LYS A 487 23.14 -11.73 -3.95
CA LYS A 487 21.88 -11.79 -4.71
C LYS A 487 20.87 -12.73 -4.05
N PHE A 488 19.59 -12.38 -4.07
CA PHE A 488 18.52 -13.31 -3.71
C PHE A 488 18.27 -14.34 -4.81
N SER A 489 17.78 -15.52 -4.44
CA SER A 489 17.14 -16.43 -5.40
C SER A 489 15.80 -15.85 -5.89
N PRO A 490 15.29 -16.26 -7.06
CA PRO A 490 14.01 -15.80 -7.59
C PRO A 490 12.80 -16.06 -6.66
N ASP A 491 12.89 -17.03 -5.75
CA ASP A 491 11.88 -17.34 -4.73
C ASP A 491 12.12 -16.67 -3.36
N GLY A 492 13.20 -15.89 -3.22
CA GLY A 492 13.59 -15.18 -2.00
C GLY A 492 14.08 -16.06 -0.85
N ARG A 493 14.12 -17.39 -0.99
CA ARG A 493 14.50 -18.32 0.10
C ARG A 493 15.99 -18.35 0.36
N LEU A 494 16.80 -18.18 -0.68
CA LEU A 494 18.25 -18.24 -0.63
C LEU A 494 18.88 -16.87 -0.94
N ILE A 495 20.09 -16.68 -0.44
CA ILE A 495 21.01 -15.64 -0.90
C ILE A 495 22.27 -16.34 -1.40
N VAL A 496 22.81 -15.93 -2.54
CA VAL A 496 24.17 -16.30 -2.98
C VAL A 496 25.09 -15.09 -2.80
N SER A 497 26.35 -15.29 -2.41
CA SER A 497 27.34 -14.22 -2.29
C SER A 497 28.74 -14.64 -2.72
N CYS A 498 29.51 -13.70 -3.27
CA CYS A 498 30.91 -13.90 -3.64
C CYS A 498 31.84 -12.95 -2.87
N SER A 499 33.07 -13.40 -2.63
CA SER A 499 34.05 -12.71 -1.79
C SER A 499 35.47 -12.88 -2.32
N GLU A 500 36.34 -11.94 -1.97
CA GLU A 500 37.79 -11.99 -2.25
C GLU A 500 38.51 -13.12 -1.47
N ASP A 501 37.83 -13.80 -0.57
CA ASP A 501 38.31 -15.05 0.06
C ASP A 501 38.24 -16.28 -0.86
N LYS A 502 38.00 -16.07 -2.16
CA LYS A 502 37.84 -17.07 -3.22
C LYS A 502 36.66 -18.05 -3.00
N THR A 503 35.71 -17.72 -2.12
CA THR A 503 34.51 -18.53 -1.94
C THR A 503 33.24 -17.86 -2.45
N ILE A 504 32.34 -18.70 -2.95
CA ILE A 504 30.94 -18.36 -3.22
C ILE A 504 30.10 -19.16 -2.22
N LYS A 505 29.27 -18.47 -1.45
CA LYS A 505 28.45 -19.07 -0.39
C LYS A 505 26.98 -18.93 -0.72
N ILE A 506 26.20 -19.98 -0.44
CA ILE A 506 24.73 -19.95 -0.47
C ILE A 506 24.22 -19.98 0.97
N TRP A 507 23.26 -19.13 1.26
CA TRP A 507 22.69 -18.92 2.59
C TRP A 507 21.18 -19.12 2.55
N ASP A 508 20.63 -19.71 3.61
CA ASP A 508 19.18 -19.83 3.80
C ASP A 508 18.68 -18.61 4.62
N THR A 509 17.65 -17.92 4.13
CA THR A 509 17.12 -16.69 4.74
C THR A 509 16.30 -16.95 6.02
N THR A 510 15.79 -18.16 6.20
CA THR A 510 15.01 -18.60 7.37
C THR A 510 15.95 -18.98 8.52
N ASN A 511 16.90 -19.89 8.26
CA ASN A 511 17.81 -20.43 9.27
C ASN A 511 19.09 -19.59 9.47
N LYS A 512 19.42 -18.71 8.51
CA LYS A 512 20.53 -17.73 8.54
C LYS A 512 21.92 -18.35 8.56
N GLN A 513 22.06 -19.60 8.12
CA GLN A 513 23.33 -20.32 7.98
C GLN A 513 23.79 -20.39 6.53
N CYS A 514 25.07 -20.68 6.35
CA CYS A 514 25.65 -21.06 5.07
C CYS A 514 25.28 -22.52 4.77
N VAL A 515 24.56 -22.77 3.69
CA VAL A 515 24.13 -24.10 3.23
C VAL A 515 25.23 -24.74 2.38
N ASN A 516 25.63 -24.09 1.29
CA ASN A 516 26.68 -24.56 0.38
C ASN A 516 27.84 -23.56 0.31
N ASN A 517 29.04 -24.08 0.08
CA ASN A 517 30.27 -23.32 -0.08
C ASN A 517 31.06 -23.85 -1.26
N PHE A 518 31.06 -23.10 -2.37
CA PHE A 518 31.96 -23.31 -3.49
C PHE A 518 33.25 -22.54 -3.23
N SER A 519 34.40 -23.11 -3.58
CA SER A 519 35.71 -22.47 -3.42
C SER A 519 36.56 -22.71 -4.66
N ASP A 520 37.21 -21.65 -5.13
CA ASP A 520 38.16 -21.70 -6.24
C ASP A 520 39.59 -21.48 -5.73
N SER A 521 40.57 -22.15 -6.32
CA SER A 521 41.98 -21.95 -5.99
C SER A 521 42.61 -20.81 -6.79
N VAL A 522 42.10 -20.53 -8.00
CA VAL A 522 42.72 -19.62 -8.98
C VAL A 522 42.36 -18.16 -8.70
N GLY A 523 41.13 -17.76 -8.98
CA GLY A 523 40.64 -16.39 -8.82
C GLY A 523 39.68 -16.18 -7.64
N PHE A 524 39.10 -14.99 -7.57
CA PHE A 524 37.89 -14.72 -6.78
C PHE A 524 36.78 -14.21 -7.71
N ALA A 525 35.52 -14.34 -7.30
CA ALA A 525 34.39 -13.85 -8.09
C ALA A 525 34.06 -12.38 -7.77
N ASN A 526 34.11 -11.52 -8.80
CA ASN A 526 33.69 -10.11 -8.74
C ASN A 526 32.17 -9.98 -8.57
N PHE A 527 31.41 -10.87 -9.21
CA PHE A 527 29.95 -10.88 -9.23
C PHE A 527 29.43 -12.32 -9.24
N VAL A 528 28.20 -12.51 -8.76
CA VAL A 528 27.49 -13.80 -8.76
C VAL A 528 26.00 -13.52 -8.94
N ASP A 529 25.29 -14.40 -9.65
CA ASP A 529 23.86 -14.27 -9.92
C ASP A 529 23.17 -15.65 -9.99
N PHE A 530 21.85 -15.69 -9.75
CA PHE A 530 21.03 -16.88 -9.97
C PHE A 530 20.44 -16.89 -11.38
N ASN A 531 20.27 -18.07 -11.97
CA ASN A 531 19.46 -18.20 -13.18
C ASN A 531 17.96 -17.94 -12.86
N PRO A 532 17.12 -17.58 -13.84
CA PRO A 532 15.71 -17.20 -13.59
C PRO A 532 14.85 -18.28 -12.92
N SER A 533 15.25 -19.55 -12.98
CA SER A 533 14.58 -20.68 -12.31
C SER A 533 15.16 -21.03 -10.92
N GLY A 534 16.22 -20.35 -10.46
CA GLY A 534 16.88 -20.59 -9.18
C GLY A 534 17.61 -21.93 -9.05
N THR A 535 17.73 -22.71 -10.12
CA THR A 535 18.37 -24.05 -10.10
C THR A 535 19.89 -23.99 -10.18
N CYS A 536 20.44 -22.93 -10.78
CA CYS A 536 21.86 -22.75 -11.02
C CYS A 536 22.32 -21.34 -10.65
N ILE A 537 23.60 -21.20 -10.31
CA ILE A 537 24.28 -19.91 -10.15
C ILE A 537 25.39 -19.77 -11.18
N ALA A 538 25.68 -18.55 -11.61
CA ALA A 538 26.87 -18.21 -12.38
C ALA A 538 27.71 -17.16 -11.64
N SER A 539 29.02 -17.08 -11.93
CA SER A 539 29.90 -16.04 -11.38
C SER A 539 30.87 -15.46 -12.39
N ALA A 540 31.21 -14.19 -12.20
CA ALA A 540 32.19 -13.43 -12.95
C ALA A 540 33.57 -13.52 -12.26
N GLY A 541 34.53 -14.22 -12.84
CA GLY A 541 35.85 -14.47 -12.25
C GLY A 541 36.88 -13.36 -12.50
N SER A 542 37.68 -13.05 -11.47
CA SER A 542 38.90 -12.23 -11.60
C SER A 542 39.97 -12.92 -12.47
N ASP A 543 39.85 -14.23 -12.65
CA ASP A 543 40.71 -15.11 -13.45
C ASP A 543 40.32 -15.17 -14.95
N GLN A 544 39.51 -14.20 -15.41
CA GLN A 544 38.99 -14.11 -16.79
C GLN A 544 37.92 -15.16 -17.14
N THR A 545 37.50 -15.98 -16.17
CA THR A 545 36.54 -17.08 -16.40
C THR A 545 35.12 -16.71 -16.01
N VAL A 546 34.16 -17.45 -16.57
CA VAL A 546 32.77 -17.51 -16.11
C VAL A 546 32.45 -18.96 -15.78
N LYS A 547 31.99 -19.19 -14.55
CA LYS A 547 31.75 -20.53 -13.99
C LYS A 547 30.28 -20.64 -13.58
N VAL A 548 29.67 -21.79 -13.88
CA VAL A 548 28.24 -22.07 -13.65
C VAL A 548 28.09 -23.36 -12.84
N TRP A 549 27.32 -23.33 -11.74
CA TRP A 549 27.11 -24.47 -10.83
C TRP A 549 25.63 -24.80 -10.65
N ASP A 550 25.29 -26.08 -10.49
CA ASP A 550 23.97 -26.51 -10.01
C ASP A 550 23.90 -26.38 -8.48
N VAL A 551 22.89 -25.68 -7.99
CA VAL A 551 22.71 -25.36 -6.56
C VAL A 551 22.37 -26.59 -5.72
N ARG A 552 21.67 -27.57 -6.31
CA ARG A 552 21.15 -28.78 -5.64
C ARG A 552 22.20 -29.87 -5.60
N VAL A 553 22.97 -30.02 -6.68
CA VAL A 553 24.02 -31.04 -6.83
C VAL A 553 25.36 -30.57 -6.26
N ASN A 554 25.52 -29.26 -6.00
CA ASN A 554 26.76 -28.64 -5.51
C ASN A 554 27.98 -28.96 -6.40
N LYS A 555 27.76 -28.93 -7.73
CA LYS A 555 28.78 -29.24 -8.75
C LYS A 555 28.87 -28.14 -9.80
N LEU A 556 30.09 -27.90 -10.28
CA LEU A 556 30.36 -27.12 -11.47
C LEU A 556 29.75 -27.84 -12.69
N LEU A 557 28.93 -27.13 -13.45
CA LEU A 557 28.32 -27.61 -14.70
C LEU A 557 29.16 -27.22 -15.91
N GLN A 558 29.53 -25.94 -16.02
CA GLN A 558 30.27 -25.39 -17.16
C GLN A 558 31.29 -24.34 -16.69
N HIS A 559 32.40 -24.27 -17.42
CA HIS A 559 33.52 -23.38 -17.19
C HIS A 559 33.94 -22.77 -18.52
N TYR A 560 33.83 -21.46 -18.65
CA TYR A 560 34.12 -20.72 -19.88
C TYR A 560 35.27 -19.74 -19.65
N GLN A 561 36.35 -19.85 -20.42
CA GLN A 561 37.40 -18.81 -20.48
C GLN A 561 37.08 -17.87 -21.66
N VAL A 562 36.18 -16.91 -21.43
CA VAL A 562 35.56 -16.11 -22.51
C VAL A 562 36.35 -14.85 -22.88
N HIS A 563 37.13 -14.33 -21.92
CA HIS A 563 37.67 -12.98 -21.92
C HIS A 563 39.19 -12.97 -21.75
N SER A 564 39.82 -11.83 -22.08
CA SER A 564 41.25 -11.59 -21.82
C SER A 564 41.49 -10.68 -20.62
N GLY A 565 40.43 -10.04 -20.11
CA GLY A 565 40.41 -9.29 -18.85
C GLY A 565 39.54 -9.98 -17.79
N GLY A 566 39.69 -9.56 -16.53
CA GLY A 566 38.83 -10.04 -15.44
C GLY A 566 37.37 -9.66 -15.68
N VAL A 567 36.46 -10.62 -15.50
CA VAL A 567 35.02 -10.43 -15.72
C VAL A 567 34.44 -9.71 -14.51
N ASN A 568 33.80 -8.57 -14.73
CA ASN A 568 33.33 -7.66 -13.68
C ASN A 568 31.88 -7.92 -13.28
N CYS A 569 31.03 -8.26 -14.24
CA CYS A 569 29.60 -8.46 -14.04
C CYS A 569 29.04 -9.48 -15.05
N ILE A 570 27.90 -10.06 -14.70
CA ILE A 570 27.11 -10.96 -15.54
C ILE A 570 25.61 -10.68 -15.35
N SER A 571 24.79 -11.04 -16.34
CA SER A 571 23.33 -11.01 -16.22
C SER A 571 22.71 -12.14 -17.05
N PHE A 572 21.80 -12.90 -16.44
CA PHE A 572 21.01 -13.91 -17.17
C PHE A 572 19.91 -13.25 -17.99
N HIS A 573 19.69 -13.75 -19.21
CA HIS A 573 18.49 -13.42 -19.98
C HIS A 573 17.24 -14.05 -19.30
N PRO A 574 16.07 -13.39 -19.28
CA PRO A 574 14.89 -13.91 -18.56
C PRO A 574 14.40 -15.30 -18.99
N SER A 575 14.73 -15.76 -20.22
CA SER A 575 14.45 -17.13 -20.66
C SER A 575 15.33 -18.22 -20.01
N GLY A 576 16.42 -17.82 -19.33
CA GLY A 576 17.39 -18.72 -18.72
C GLY A 576 18.38 -19.40 -19.69
N ASN A 577 18.21 -19.22 -21.00
CA ASN A 577 19.06 -19.87 -22.02
C ASN A 577 20.35 -19.11 -22.34
N TYR A 578 20.40 -17.79 -22.09
CA TYR A 578 21.54 -16.93 -22.45
C TYR A 578 22.12 -16.22 -21.23
N LEU A 579 23.43 -16.03 -21.25
CA LEU A 579 24.17 -15.25 -20.26
C LEU A 579 24.96 -14.15 -20.98
N ILE A 580 24.81 -12.90 -20.54
CA ILE A 580 25.71 -11.81 -20.97
C ILE A 580 26.74 -11.53 -19.88
N THR A 581 27.94 -11.19 -20.32
CA THR A 581 29.15 -11.05 -19.50
C THR A 581 29.84 -9.73 -19.86
N ALA A 582 30.41 -9.05 -18.85
CA ALA A 582 31.07 -7.75 -19.00
C ALA A 582 32.47 -7.78 -18.40
N SER A 583 33.48 -7.32 -19.16
CA SER A 583 34.89 -7.54 -18.84
C SER A 583 35.73 -6.26 -18.81
N SER A 584 36.83 -6.36 -18.05
CA SER A 584 37.90 -5.37 -18.03
C SER A 584 38.66 -5.24 -19.36
N ASP A 585 38.47 -6.15 -20.31
CA ASP A 585 39.00 -6.02 -21.69
C ASP A 585 38.19 -5.09 -22.60
N GLY A 586 37.11 -4.49 -22.09
CA GLY A 586 36.26 -3.55 -22.85
C GLY A 586 35.18 -4.21 -23.72
N THR A 587 35.14 -5.55 -23.77
CA THR A 587 34.10 -6.27 -24.52
C THR A 587 32.95 -6.75 -23.64
N LEU A 588 31.79 -6.93 -24.27
CA LEU A 588 30.68 -7.73 -23.75
C LEU A 588 30.63 -9.05 -24.52
N LYS A 589 30.29 -10.16 -23.86
CA LYS A 589 30.13 -11.46 -24.53
C LYS A 589 28.84 -12.15 -24.14
N ILE A 590 28.15 -12.71 -25.13
CA ILE A 590 26.87 -13.42 -24.99
C ILE A 590 27.10 -14.91 -25.23
N LEU A 591 26.77 -15.73 -24.24
CA LEU A 591 26.92 -17.19 -24.29
C LEU A 591 25.56 -17.88 -24.33
N ASP A 592 25.49 -18.97 -25.09
CA ASP A 592 24.42 -19.97 -25.03
C ASP A 592 24.72 -20.97 -23.91
N LEU A 593 23.78 -21.14 -22.97
CA LEU A 593 23.91 -22.07 -21.85
C LEU A 593 23.38 -23.48 -22.17
N LEU A 594 22.57 -23.64 -23.23
CA LEU A 594 22.07 -24.93 -23.71
C LEU A 594 23.11 -25.64 -24.59
N GLU A 595 23.73 -24.89 -25.49
CA GLU A 595 24.76 -25.37 -26.42
C GLU A 595 26.20 -25.12 -25.92
N GLY A 596 26.35 -24.36 -24.83
CA GLY A 596 27.64 -24.12 -24.16
C GLY A 596 28.63 -23.25 -24.93
N ARG A 597 28.17 -22.46 -25.91
CA ARG A 597 29.02 -21.72 -26.85
C ARG A 597 28.91 -20.20 -26.74
N LEU A 598 29.99 -19.51 -27.10
CA LEU A 598 29.97 -18.07 -27.35
C LEU A 598 29.18 -17.78 -28.65
N ILE A 599 28.16 -16.92 -28.57
CA ILE A 599 27.37 -16.49 -29.74
C ILE A 599 27.94 -15.19 -30.32
N TYR A 600 28.14 -14.18 -29.46
CA TYR A 600 28.57 -12.84 -29.88
C TYR A 600 29.67 -12.29 -28.96
N THR A 601 30.66 -11.61 -29.55
CA THR A 601 31.50 -10.64 -28.86
C THR A 601 31.11 -9.25 -29.35
N LEU A 602 30.61 -8.40 -28.45
CA LEU A 602 30.19 -7.04 -28.76
C LEU A 602 31.27 -6.06 -28.32
N GLN A 603 31.59 -5.13 -29.22
CA GLN A 603 32.51 -4.02 -28.98
C GLN A 603 31.72 -2.70 -29.09
N GLY A 604 32.14 -1.68 -28.36
CA GLY A 604 31.47 -0.38 -28.33
C GLY A 604 31.91 0.50 -27.17
N HIS A 605 32.20 -0.11 -26.01
CA HIS A 605 32.93 0.58 -24.95
C HIS A 605 34.41 0.77 -25.35
N THR A 606 34.98 1.91 -24.95
CA THR A 606 36.38 2.29 -25.23
C THR A 606 37.32 2.03 -24.05
N GLY A 607 36.81 1.40 -22.98
CA GLY A 607 37.56 0.97 -21.80
C GLY A 607 36.80 -0.10 -21.00
N PRO A 608 37.34 -0.54 -19.85
CA PRO A 608 36.77 -1.60 -19.00
C PRO A 608 35.26 -1.48 -18.78
N VAL A 609 34.51 -2.55 -19.06
CA VAL A 609 33.06 -2.59 -18.80
C VAL A 609 32.83 -3.12 -17.38
N PHE A 610 32.16 -2.34 -16.55
CA PHE A 610 31.97 -2.67 -15.13
C PHE A 610 30.63 -3.36 -14.86
N THR A 611 29.60 -3.09 -15.64
CA THR A 611 28.26 -3.65 -15.42
C THR A 611 27.51 -3.92 -16.71
N VAL A 612 26.63 -4.93 -16.66
CA VAL A 612 25.66 -5.26 -17.71
C VAL A 612 24.39 -5.79 -17.06
N SER A 613 23.21 -5.47 -17.62
CA SER A 613 21.92 -5.99 -17.14
C SER A 613 20.94 -6.15 -18.29
N PHE A 614 20.29 -7.32 -18.38
CA PHE A 614 19.08 -7.47 -19.18
C PHE A 614 17.90 -6.68 -18.57
N SER A 615 16.98 -6.29 -19.44
CA SER A 615 15.64 -5.84 -19.06
C SER A 615 14.76 -7.03 -18.66
N LYS A 616 13.68 -6.78 -17.90
CA LYS A 616 12.77 -7.85 -17.44
C LYS A 616 12.06 -8.61 -18.57
N GLY A 617 11.95 -8.01 -19.76
CA GLY A 617 11.37 -8.65 -20.95
C GLY A 617 12.40 -9.35 -21.85
N GLY A 618 13.71 -9.20 -21.59
CA GLY A 618 14.78 -9.74 -22.44
C GLY A 618 15.15 -8.83 -23.62
N GLU A 619 14.14 -8.27 -24.31
CA GLU A 619 14.22 -7.44 -25.54
C GLU A 619 15.35 -6.40 -25.61
N LEU A 620 15.77 -5.87 -24.46
CA LEU A 620 16.85 -4.89 -24.31
C LEU A 620 17.83 -5.31 -23.22
N PHE A 621 19.09 -4.91 -23.34
CA PHE A 621 20.06 -4.87 -22.23
C PHE A 621 20.88 -3.57 -22.24
N ALA A 622 21.40 -3.19 -21.08
CA ALA A 622 22.26 -2.03 -20.92
C ALA A 622 23.63 -2.42 -20.37
N SER A 623 24.68 -1.70 -20.76
CA SER A 623 26.05 -1.85 -20.25
C SER A 623 26.63 -0.50 -19.82
N GLY A 624 27.56 -0.51 -18.87
CA GLY A 624 28.24 0.71 -18.38
C GLY A 624 29.73 0.49 -18.15
N GLY A 625 30.56 1.43 -18.63
CA GLY A 625 32.01 1.30 -18.67
C GLY A 625 32.79 2.47 -18.07
N ALA A 626 34.10 2.29 -17.99
CA ALA A 626 35.08 3.29 -17.54
C ALA A 626 35.18 4.52 -18.45
N ASP A 627 34.66 4.42 -19.67
CA ASP A 627 34.55 5.49 -20.67
C ASP A 627 33.41 6.49 -20.38
N THR A 628 32.77 6.38 -19.21
CA THR A 628 31.62 7.17 -18.76
C THR A 628 30.34 6.98 -19.57
N GLN A 629 30.30 6.01 -20.49
CA GLN A 629 29.13 5.74 -21.33
C GLN A 629 28.21 4.69 -20.69
N VAL A 630 26.91 4.84 -20.98
CA VAL A 630 25.92 3.78 -20.82
C VAL A 630 25.37 3.46 -22.21
N LEU A 631 25.59 2.24 -22.67
CA LEU A 631 25.13 1.78 -23.99
C LEU A 631 23.88 0.92 -23.80
N LEU A 632 22.85 1.20 -24.61
CA LEU A 632 21.60 0.45 -24.65
C LEU A 632 21.53 -0.35 -25.95
N TRP A 633 21.27 -1.65 -25.83
CA TRP A 633 21.34 -2.62 -26.91
C TRP A 633 19.99 -3.32 -27.06
N LYS A 634 19.54 -3.55 -28.30
CA LYS A 634 18.37 -4.39 -28.60
C LYS A 634 18.82 -5.82 -28.87
N THR A 635 18.13 -6.80 -28.28
CA THR A 635 18.31 -8.21 -28.60
C THR A 635 17.53 -8.61 -29.84
N ASN A 636 18.09 -9.51 -30.64
CA ASN A 636 17.45 -10.13 -31.80
C ASN A 636 17.10 -11.62 -31.57
N PHE A 637 17.19 -12.13 -30.34
CA PHE A 637 17.03 -13.56 -30.01
C PHE A 637 15.68 -14.14 -30.49
N ASP A 638 14.61 -13.33 -30.45
CA ASP A 638 13.25 -13.71 -30.83
C ASP A 638 12.88 -13.39 -32.29
N GLU A 639 13.78 -12.78 -33.08
CA GLU A 639 13.50 -12.36 -34.47
C GLU A 639 13.78 -13.46 -35.53
N LEU A 640 14.04 -14.70 -35.11
CA LEU A 640 14.13 -15.86 -36.00
C LEU A 640 12.73 -16.34 -36.46
N PRO A 641 12.39 -16.31 -37.76
CA PRO A 641 11.03 -16.59 -38.22
C PRO A 641 10.54 -18.02 -37.93
N SER A 642 9.28 -18.14 -37.50
CA SER A 642 8.66 -19.37 -37.02
C SER A 642 8.28 -20.38 -38.13
N LYS A 643 9.23 -20.80 -38.97
CA LYS A 643 9.09 -21.86 -39.99
C LYS A 643 10.33 -22.77 -40.04
N GLY A 644 10.43 -23.71 -39.10
CA GLY A 644 11.41 -24.80 -39.19
C GLY A 644 11.53 -25.70 -37.96
N LEU A 645 11.57 -25.13 -36.75
CA LEU A 645 12.02 -25.84 -35.53
C LEU A 645 10.92 -26.47 -34.66
N ASN A 646 9.65 -26.42 -35.07
CA ASN A 646 8.52 -27.07 -34.38
C ASN A 646 8.52 -28.61 -34.56
N LYS A 647 9.50 -29.29 -33.95
CA LYS A 647 9.42 -30.74 -33.60
C LYS A 647 10.44 -31.28 -32.59
N ARG A 648 11.42 -30.50 -32.11
CA ARG A 648 12.43 -31.00 -31.11
C ARG A 648 12.28 -30.42 -29.70
N ASN A 649 11.93 -29.14 -29.53
CA ASN A 649 12.03 -28.48 -28.21
C ASN A 649 10.75 -28.52 -27.35
N LEU A 650 9.66 -29.11 -27.86
CA LEU A 650 8.34 -29.12 -27.21
C LEU A 650 8.18 -30.14 -26.05
N LYS A 651 9.28 -30.65 -25.48
CA LYS A 651 9.29 -31.74 -24.48
C LYS A 651 9.68 -31.36 -23.05
N ARG A 652 9.89 -30.08 -22.75
CA ARG A 652 9.95 -29.54 -21.37
C ARG A 652 9.17 -28.23 -21.24
N LEU A 653 7.85 -28.34 -21.20
CA LEU A 653 6.95 -27.35 -20.58
C LEU A 653 6.46 -27.83 -19.19
N HIS A 654 7.12 -28.83 -18.62
CA HIS A 654 7.03 -29.06 -17.18
C HIS A 654 7.83 -27.99 -16.45
N PHE A 655 7.12 -27.09 -15.80
CA PHE A 655 7.66 -26.40 -14.64
C PHE A 655 7.83 -27.44 -13.54
N ASP A 656 9.06 -27.92 -13.35
CA ASP A 656 9.43 -28.58 -12.10
C ASP A 656 9.16 -27.58 -10.96
N SER A 657 8.68 -28.07 -9.81
CA SER A 657 8.39 -27.19 -8.68
C SER A 657 9.67 -26.47 -8.21
N PRO A 658 9.60 -25.18 -7.81
CA PRO A 658 10.77 -24.45 -7.34
C PRO A 658 11.39 -25.17 -6.14
N PRO A 659 12.72 -25.36 -6.12
CA PRO A 659 13.37 -26.34 -5.25
C PRO A 659 13.04 -26.14 -3.77
N HIS A 660 12.73 -27.25 -3.11
CA HIS A 660 12.43 -27.29 -1.70
C HIS A 660 13.69 -27.63 -0.88
N LEU A 661 13.73 -27.24 0.39
CA LEU A 661 14.86 -27.54 1.29
C LEU A 661 15.13 -29.06 1.42
N LEU A 662 14.13 -29.89 1.13
CA LEU A 662 14.20 -31.36 1.16
C LEU A 662 14.82 -31.99 -0.10
N ASP A 663 15.05 -31.23 -1.17
CA ASP A 663 15.67 -31.74 -2.40
C ASP A 663 17.20 -31.87 -2.27
N ILE A 664 17.79 -31.21 -1.27
CA ILE A 664 19.23 -31.23 -0.96
C ILE A 664 19.53 -32.41 -0.02
N TYR A 665 19.59 -33.62 -0.59
CA TYR A 665 19.96 -34.83 0.15
C TYR A 665 21.47 -34.86 0.48
N PRO A 666 21.88 -35.04 1.74
CA PRO A 666 23.27 -35.32 2.08
C PRO A 666 23.64 -36.73 1.58
N ARG A 667 24.56 -36.81 0.61
CA ARG A 667 25.03 -38.10 0.05
C ARG A 667 26.38 -38.50 0.62
N THR A 668 26.50 -39.77 0.97
CA THR A 668 27.77 -40.43 1.29
C THR A 668 28.73 -40.42 0.08
N PRO A 669 30.05 -40.47 0.28
CA PRO A 669 31.00 -40.48 -0.84
C PRO A 669 30.88 -41.76 -1.66
N HIS A 670 30.66 -41.63 -2.96
CA HIS A 670 30.88 -42.70 -3.94
C HIS A 670 32.17 -42.40 -4.70
N PRO A 671 33.16 -43.32 -4.71
CA PRO A 671 34.37 -43.14 -5.50
C PRO A 671 34.07 -43.37 -6.98
N HIS A 672 34.41 -42.39 -7.81
CA HIS A 672 34.49 -42.54 -9.27
C HIS A 672 35.76 -41.84 -9.77
N GLU A 673 36.37 -42.42 -10.80
CA GLU A 673 37.70 -42.05 -11.28
C GLU A 673 37.71 -40.69 -11.99
N GLU A 674 38.79 -39.94 -11.85
CA GLU A 674 38.96 -38.65 -12.53
C GLU A 674 39.26 -38.86 -14.02
N LYS A 675 38.24 -38.64 -14.85
CA LYS A 675 38.43 -38.16 -16.23
C LYS A 675 37.78 -36.79 -16.38
N VAL A 676 38.64 -35.77 -16.34
CA VAL A 676 38.26 -34.38 -16.64
C VAL A 676 38.38 -34.18 -18.15
N GLU A 677 37.26 -34.22 -18.87
CA GLU A 677 37.20 -33.76 -20.26
C GLU A 677 36.89 -32.26 -20.27
N THR A 678 37.94 -31.44 -20.36
CA THR A 678 37.83 -29.98 -20.57
C THR A 678 37.43 -29.67 -22.00
N VAL A 679 36.27 -29.04 -22.19
CA VAL A 679 35.90 -28.43 -23.48
C VAL A 679 36.58 -27.06 -23.59
N GLU A 680 37.81 -27.04 -24.12
CA GLU A 680 38.50 -25.80 -24.46
C GLU A 680 37.91 -25.19 -25.75
N ILE A 681 37.13 -24.11 -25.61
CA ILE A 681 36.55 -23.39 -26.74
C ILE A 681 37.62 -22.45 -27.31
N ASN A 682 38.32 -22.90 -28.34
CA ASN A 682 39.36 -22.14 -29.03
C ASN A 682 38.76 -20.86 -29.69
N PRO A 683 39.14 -19.64 -29.27
CA PRO A 683 38.43 -18.39 -29.62
C PRO A 683 38.74 -17.86 -31.03
N LYS A 684 38.98 -18.76 -32.00
CA LYS A 684 39.35 -18.46 -33.39
C LYS A 684 38.45 -19.11 -34.45
N LEU A 685 37.41 -19.82 -34.04
CA LEU A 685 36.38 -20.34 -34.96
C LEU A 685 35.22 -19.34 -35.09
N GLU A 686 34.58 -19.35 -36.25
CA GLU A 686 33.77 -18.25 -36.81
C GLU A 686 32.70 -17.69 -35.84
N VAL A 687 32.99 -16.52 -35.27
CA VAL A 687 32.03 -15.65 -34.57
C VAL A 687 31.66 -14.51 -35.52
N ILE A 688 30.38 -14.11 -35.54
CA ILE A 688 29.92 -12.98 -36.36
C ILE A 688 30.49 -11.67 -35.76
N ASP A 689 31.49 -11.12 -36.42
CA ASP A 689 32.00 -9.77 -36.14
C ASP A 689 31.13 -8.73 -36.87
N LEU A 690 30.67 -7.73 -36.13
CA LEU A 690 29.74 -6.69 -36.62
C LEU A 690 30.45 -5.49 -37.27
N GLN A 691 31.76 -5.53 -37.46
CA GLN A 691 32.51 -4.45 -38.13
C GLN A 691 32.44 -4.43 -39.67
N ILE A 692 31.79 -5.41 -40.32
CA ILE A 692 31.75 -5.49 -41.80
C ILE A 692 30.59 -4.64 -42.37
N SER A 693 30.92 -3.57 -43.09
CA SER A 693 29.96 -2.54 -43.55
C SER A 693 29.12 -2.90 -44.80
N THR A 694 29.16 -4.14 -45.29
CA THR A 694 28.40 -4.60 -46.45
C THR A 694 28.00 -6.07 -46.30
N PRO A 695 26.71 -6.45 -46.43
CA PRO A 695 26.31 -7.85 -46.45
C PRO A 695 26.74 -8.53 -47.76
N PRO A 696 27.25 -9.77 -47.74
CA PRO A 696 27.49 -10.53 -48.96
C PRO A 696 26.17 -10.93 -49.60
N VAL A 697 26.01 -10.60 -50.88
CA VAL A 697 24.90 -11.14 -51.71
C VAL A 697 25.23 -12.59 -52.05
N VAL A 698 24.29 -13.50 -51.78
CA VAL A 698 24.39 -14.91 -52.16
C VAL A 698 23.32 -15.20 -53.19
N ASP A 699 23.72 -15.29 -54.47
CA ASP A 699 22.85 -15.78 -55.53
C ASP A 699 22.64 -17.30 -55.37
N ILE A 700 21.38 -17.73 -55.46
CA ILE A 700 21.00 -19.15 -55.37
C ILE A 700 20.55 -19.62 -56.76
N LEU A 701 21.50 -20.14 -57.54
CA LEU A 701 21.22 -21.03 -58.68
C LEU A 701 22.17 -22.22 -58.69
N SER A 702 21.62 -23.37 -59.05
CA SER A 702 22.26 -24.69 -59.06
C SER A 702 23.00 -24.96 -60.38
N PHE A 703 24.08 -25.77 -60.35
CA PHE A 703 24.08 -27.12 -60.95
C PHE A 703 25.35 -27.98 -60.67
N ASP A 704 25.15 -29.29 -60.77
CA ASP A 704 26.06 -30.44 -61.03
C ASP A 704 27.47 -30.67 -60.40
N SER A 705 27.53 -31.75 -59.61
CA SER A 705 28.10 -33.09 -59.95
C SER A 705 29.57 -33.31 -60.41
N THR A 706 30.26 -34.18 -59.65
CA THR A 706 31.35 -35.15 -60.03
C THR A 706 32.65 -34.58 -60.64
N THR A 707 33.87 -34.99 -60.26
CA THR A 707 34.48 -36.35 -60.21
C THR A 707 35.64 -36.40 -59.18
N THR A 708 35.90 -37.48 -58.41
CA THR A 708 36.75 -38.68 -58.71
C THR A 708 38.13 -38.36 -59.33
N THR A 709 39.27 -39.00 -59.01
CA THR A 709 39.61 -40.39 -58.58
C THR A 709 40.69 -40.40 -57.44
N GLU A 710 41.24 -41.50 -56.86
CA GLU A 710 41.71 -42.83 -57.35
C GLU A 710 41.77 -43.96 -56.27
N THR A 711 41.61 -45.22 -56.76
CA THR A 711 42.10 -46.58 -56.33
C THR A 711 42.40 -46.96 -54.85
N SER A 712 42.28 -48.22 -54.39
CA SER A 712 41.83 -49.54 -54.93
C SER A 712 41.56 -50.54 -53.77
N GLY A 713 40.88 -51.69 -53.89
CA GLY A 713 40.10 -52.30 -55.00
C GLY A 713 39.80 -53.81 -54.79
N ARG A 714 39.17 -54.44 -55.81
CA ARG A 714 38.96 -55.90 -56.07
C ARG A 714 37.76 -56.70 -55.47
N THR A 715 36.89 -57.13 -56.40
CA THR A 715 36.20 -58.44 -56.57
C THR A 715 35.10 -58.95 -55.61
N LEU A 716 33.83 -58.78 -56.06
CA LEU A 716 32.88 -59.80 -56.59
C LEU A 716 32.69 -61.18 -55.88
N PRO A 717 31.52 -61.85 -56.03
CA PRO A 717 30.20 -61.47 -56.58
C PRO A 717 29.13 -61.48 -55.44
N ASP A 718 27.83 -61.82 -55.46
CA ASP A 718 26.62 -61.98 -56.34
C ASP A 718 25.42 -62.11 -55.33
N LYS A 719 24.10 -62.04 -55.57
CA LYS A 719 23.11 -61.55 -56.57
C LYS A 719 21.73 -61.56 -55.82
N GLY A 720 20.60 -61.00 -56.27
CA GLY A 720 20.23 -60.20 -57.44
C GLY A 720 18.72 -59.86 -57.40
N GLU A 721 18.37 -58.73 -58.03
CA GLU A 721 17.09 -58.26 -58.65
C GLU A 721 15.66 -58.68 -58.19
N GLU A 722 14.77 -57.68 -58.40
CA GLU A 722 13.34 -57.78 -58.80
C GLU A 722 12.22 -58.09 -57.79
N ALA A 723 10.98 -58.04 -58.30
CA ALA A 723 9.76 -57.66 -57.61
C ALA A 723 8.54 -58.53 -57.99
N CYS A 724 7.38 -58.17 -57.44
CA CYS A 724 6.04 -58.63 -57.81
C CYS A 724 5.67 -60.11 -57.53
N GLY A 725 4.90 -60.30 -56.46
CA GLY A 725 3.53 -60.80 -56.66
C GLY A 725 3.04 -61.92 -55.75
N TYR A 726 1.71 -62.09 -55.80
CA TYR A 726 0.93 -63.25 -55.36
C TYR A 726 0.80 -63.52 -53.83
N PHE A 727 -0.38 -63.85 -53.29
CA PHE A 727 -1.79 -63.62 -53.69
C PHE A 727 -2.67 -64.08 -52.50
N LEU A 728 -3.89 -63.51 -52.31
CA LEU A 728 -5.17 -64.19 -51.99
C LEU A 728 -6.22 -63.30 -51.27
N ASN A 729 -7.46 -63.80 -51.30
CA ASN A 729 -8.77 -63.15 -51.08
C ASN A 729 -9.77 -64.31 -50.73
N PRO A 730 -11.13 -64.17 -50.67
CA PRO A 730 -12.02 -63.03 -50.40
C PRO A 730 -13.18 -63.33 -49.40
N SER A 731 -13.94 -62.31 -48.95
CA SER A 731 -15.40 -62.29 -48.62
C SER A 731 -15.75 -60.97 -47.87
N LEU A 732 -16.95 -60.36 -47.91
CA LEU A 732 -18.24 -60.60 -48.61
C LEU A 732 -18.98 -59.22 -48.84
N LEU A 733 -20.16 -59.18 -49.49
CA LEU A 733 -20.87 -57.95 -49.97
C LEU A 733 -22.07 -57.53 -49.05
N SER A 734 -22.28 -56.23 -48.71
CA SER A 734 -23.14 -55.14 -49.33
C SER A 734 -24.66 -55.20 -48.98
N PRO A 735 -25.57 -54.24 -49.31
CA PRO A 735 -25.45 -52.83 -49.81
C PRO A 735 -26.46 -51.75 -49.23
N GLU A 736 -26.31 -50.48 -49.68
CA GLU A 736 -27.34 -49.48 -50.14
C GLU A 736 -28.24 -48.51 -49.31
N CYS A 737 -28.51 -47.36 -49.98
CA CYS A 737 -29.70 -46.45 -49.98
C CYS A 737 -29.95 -45.31 -48.92
N SER A 738 -30.92 -44.43 -49.25
CA SER A 738 -31.28 -43.12 -48.63
C SER A 738 -32.84 -42.93 -48.63
N PRO A 739 -33.51 -41.80 -48.22
CA PRO A 739 -33.07 -40.48 -47.69
C PRO A 739 -33.95 -39.90 -46.51
N THR A 740 -34.00 -38.55 -46.36
CA THR A 740 -35.10 -37.67 -45.81
C THR A 740 -35.36 -37.42 -44.30
N THR A 741 -34.93 -36.23 -43.84
CA THR A 741 -35.69 -35.14 -43.12
C THR A 741 -36.33 -35.24 -41.70
N THR A 742 -36.10 -34.14 -40.95
CA THR A 742 -36.99 -33.37 -40.00
C THR A 742 -37.19 -33.69 -38.49
N LYS A 743 -36.81 -32.66 -37.68
CA LYS A 743 -37.55 -32.01 -36.55
C LYS A 743 -37.70 -32.66 -35.15
N LYS A 744 -37.28 -31.84 -34.14
CA LYS A 744 -37.90 -31.55 -32.82
C LYS A 744 -38.30 -32.69 -31.86
N LYS A 745 -37.63 -32.75 -30.70
CA LYS A 745 -38.02 -32.32 -29.33
C LYS A 745 -36.84 -32.68 -28.38
N THR A 746 -36.43 -31.99 -27.31
CA THR A 746 -37.07 -31.31 -26.16
C THR A 746 -37.82 -32.21 -25.18
N GLU A 747 -37.06 -32.79 -24.25
CA GLU A 747 -37.35 -33.12 -22.84
C GLU A 747 -35.94 -33.24 -22.20
N ASP A 748 -35.46 -32.49 -21.20
CA ASP A 748 -36.02 -31.89 -19.96
C ASP A 748 -35.86 -32.83 -18.72
N MET A 749 -35.86 -32.26 -17.52
CA MET A 749 -35.42 -32.83 -16.22
C MET A 749 -33.90 -33.08 -16.09
N SER A 750 -33.27 -33.10 -14.91
CA SER A 750 -33.26 -32.26 -13.69
C SER A 750 -32.49 -33.05 -12.61
N ASP A 751 -32.30 -32.44 -11.43
CA ASP A 751 -32.07 -33.10 -10.13
C ASP A 751 -30.88 -34.05 -9.95
N LEU A 752 -29.81 -33.49 -9.37
CA LEU A 752 -28.84 -34.23 -8.55
C LEU A 752 -29.48 -34.67 -7.22
N PRO A 753 -29.38 -35.95 -6.82
CA PRO A 753 -29.74 -36.38 -5.47
C PRO A 753 -28.54 -36.91 -4.67
N CYS A 754 -28.19 -36.17 -3.62
CA CYS A 754 -27.68 -36.61 -2.32
C CYS A 754 -26.37 -37.44 -2.19
N GLU A 755 -25.68 -37.20 -1.08
CA GLU A 755 -24.44 -37.89 -0.69
C GLU A 755 -24.71 -39.30 -0.15
N SER A 756 -23.71 -40.18 -0.25
CA SER A 756 -23.60 -41.36 0.63
C SER A 756 -22.28 -41.32 1.41
N GLN A 757 -22.34 -41.79 2.65
CA GLN A 757 -21.38 -41.44 3.71
C GLN A 757 -19.98 -42.02 3.48
N ARG A 758 -18.94 -41.23 3.75
CA ARG A 758 -17.61 -41.73 4.09
C ARG A 758 -17.43 -41.69 5.60
N SER A 759 -17.07 -42.82 6.20
CA SER A 759 -16.64 -42.88 7.60
C SER A 759 -15.27 -42.22 7.77
N ILE A 760 -15.12 -41.48 8.88
CA ILE A 760 -13.85 -40.87 9.29
C ILE A 760 -13.05 -41.92 10.09
N PRO A 761 -11.73 -42.10 9.86
CA PRO A 761 -10.92 -43.03 10.65
C PRO A 761 -10.81 -42.61 12.12
N HIS A 762 -10.94 -43.56 13.05
CA HIS A 762 -10.95 -43.30 14.51
C HIS A 762 -9.78 -42.44 15.03
N ALA A 763 -8.57 -42.61 14.47
CA ALA A 763 -7.41 -41.81 14.86
C ALA A 763 -7.58 -40.28 14.66
N VAL A 764 -8.56 -39.84 13.85
CA VAL A 764 -8.89 -38.41 13.66
C VAL A 764 -9.83 -37.90 14.76
N THR A 765 -10.76 -38.73 15.25
CA THR A 765 -11.60 -38.39 16.42
C THR A 765 -10.77 -38.31 17.68
N ASP A 766 -9.89 -39.28 17.92
CA ASP A 766 -9.06 -39.35 19.13
C ASP A 766 -8.13 -38.11 19.23
N ALA A 767 -7.58 -37.67 18.10
CA ALA A 767 -6.78 -36.45 18.02
C ALA A 767 -7.59 -35.17 18.27
N LEU A 768 -8.87 -35.14 17.87
CA LEU A 768 -9.77 -34.00 18.06
C LEU A 768 -10.20 -33.85 19.52
N GLU A 769 -10.56 -34.95 20.19
CA GLU A 769 -10.88 -34.93 21.62
C GLU A 769 -9.67 -34.46 22.44
N HIS A 770 -8.47 -34.96 22.15
CA HIS A 770 -7.28 -34.56 22.90
C HIS A 770 -6.89 -33.09 22.68
N ILE A 771 -7.12 -32.53 21.49
CA ILE A 771 -6.97 -31.07 21.23
C ILE A 771 -8.02 -30.26 22.01
N MET A 772 -9.26 -30.75 22.11
CA MET A 772 -10.31 -30.09 22.89
C MET A 772 -10.03 -30.11 24.40
N GLU A 773 -9.47 -31.19 24.95
CA GLU A 773 -9.01 -31.23 26.35
C GLU A 773 -7.93 -30.18 26.63
N GLN A 774 -6.89 -30.10 25.80
CA GLN A 774 -5.78 -29.16 25.98
C GLN A 774 -6.24 -27.69 25.94
N LEU A 775 -7.21 -27.37 25.08
CA LEU A 775 -7.81 -26.03 25.03
C LEU A 775 -8.63 -25.69 26.29
N ASN A 776 -9.26 -26.69 26.93
CA ASN A 776 -10.09 -26.50 28.12
C ASN A 776 -9.27 -26.27 29.40
N VAL A 777 -7.98 -26.62 29.41
CA VAL A 777 -7.04 -26.29 30.50
C VAL A 777 -6.60 -24.83 30.43
N LEU A 778 -6.37 -24.29 29.22
CA LEU A 778 -5.93 -22.91 29.00
C LEU A 778 -6.98 -21.86 29.35
N THR A 779 -8.27 -22.21 29.30
CA THR A 779 -9.39 -21.27 29.59
C THR A 779 -9.68 -21.07 31.08
N GLN A 780 -9.09 -21.84 31.99
CA GLN A 780 -9.34 -21.74 33.44
C GLN A 780 -8.39 -20.77 34.18
N ILE A 781 -7.38 -20.21 33.52
CA ILE A 781 -6.43 -19.27 34.15
C ILE A 781 -7.07 -17.88 34.27
N SER A 782 -7.55 -17.52 35.46
CA SER A 782 -8.29 -16.28 35.68
C SER A 782 -7.43 -15.00 35.44
N PRO A 783 -7.99 -13.92 34.83
CA PRO A 783 -7.22 -12.70 34.51
C PRO A 783 -6.67 -11.92 35.72
N GLN A 784 -7.11 -12.22 36.95
CA GLN A 784 -6.88 -11.40 38.13
C GLN A 784 -5.52 -11.62 38.82
N GLY A 785 -4.84 -12.74 38.51
CA GLY A 785 -3.48 -12.99 39.02
C GLY A 785 -2.42 -12.16 38.28
N LEU A 786 -2.46 -12.19 36.94
CA LEU A 786 -1.45 -11.56 36.09
C LEU A 786 -1.38 -10.03 36.25
N TRP A 787 -2.53 -9.39 36.51
CA TRP A 787 -2.64 -7.95 36.72
C TRP A 787 -2.02 -7.43 38.01
N ARG A 788 -1.63 -8.30 38.96
CA ARG A 788 -0.96 -7.89 40.21
C ARG A 788 0.57 -7.96 40.15
N HIS A 789 1.16 -8.72 39.24
CA HIS A 789 2.62 -8.84 39.13
C HIS A 789 3.28 -7.78 38.22
N LEU A 790 2.49 -7.07 37.41
CA LEU A 790 3.01 -6.03 36.51
C LEU A 790 3.07 -4.63 37.17
N THR A 791 2.35 -4.41 38.27
CA THR A 791 2.20 -3.06 38.88
C THR A 791 3.32 -2.69 39.86
N ASP A 792 3.99 -3.68 40.45
CA ASP A 792 4.98 -3.45 41.51
C ASP A 792 6.42 -3.25 40.98
N CYS A 793 6.67 -3.47 39.68
CA CYS A 793 7.99 -3.33 39.06
C CYS A 793 8.41 -1.90 38.66
N GLU A 794 7.55 -0.88 38.86
CA GLU A 794 7.83 0.51 38.46
C GLU A 794 8.22 1.44 39.63
N LYS A 795 8.54 0.92 40.83
CA LYS A 795 8.86 1.76 42.01
C LYS A 795 10.14 1.36 42.75
N GLU A 796 11.14 2.20 42.53
CA GLU A 796 12.43 2.35 43.25
C GLU A 796 13.50 1.25 43.04
N PRO A 797 14.80 1.61 43.12
CA PRO A 797 15.89 0.75 42.67
C PRO A 797 16.52 -0.07 43.81
N CYS A 798 16.50 -1.39 43.70
CA CYS A 798 17.18 -2.27 44.67
C CYS A 798 18.63 -2.56 44.28
N GLU A 799 19.56 -2.00 45.06
CA GLU A 799 20.87 -2.64 45.28
C GLU A 799 20.71 -3.91 46.13
N ASN A 800 21.73 -4.78 46.14
CA ASN A 800 21.90 -5.93 47.04
C ASN A 800 20.87 -7.09 46.93
N LEU A 801 21.20 -8.11 46.11
CA LEU A 801 20.64 -9.47 46.24
C LEU A 801 21.70 -10.42 46.82
N GLU A 802 21.59 -10.78 48.11
CA GLU A 802 22.42 -11.86 48.68
C GLU A 802 21.77 -12.67 49.84
N SER A 803 20.54 -12.35 50.29
CA SER A 803 19.97 -12.90 51.53
C SER A 803 18.75 -13.82 51.39
N SER A 804 18.49 -14.41 50.21
CA SER A 804 17.25 -15.15 49.93
C SER A 804 17.43 -16.62 49.50
N TYR A 805 18.65 -17.18 49.62
CA TYR A 805 18.98 -18.50 49.04
C TYR A 805 18.84 -19.72 49.97
N ASP A 806 18.69 -19.53 51.28
CA ASP A 806 18.83 -20.63 52.27
C ASP A 806 17.51 -21.30 52.73
N LEU A 807 16.34 -20.82 52.31
CA LEU A 807 15.06 -21.18 52.93
C LEU A 807 14.26 -22.30 52.23
N LEU A 808 14.87 -23.05 51.30
CA LEU A 808 14.20 -24.08 50.48
C LEU A 808 14.98 -25.42 50.35
N LYS A 809 15.70 -25.82 51.41
CA LYS A 809 16.58 -27.02 51.38
C LYS A 809 16.09 -28.27 52.10
N GLU A 810 14.96 -28.21 52.82
CA GLU A 810 14.42 -29.35 53.56
C GLU A 810 12.98 -29.70 53.15
N ASN A 811 12.85 -30.74 52.32
CA ASN A 811 11.87 -31.85 52.44
C ASN A 811 12.13 -32.88 51.32
N HIS A 812 11.99 -34.19 51.60
CA HIS A 812 12.54 -35.29 50.79
C HIS A 812 11.59 -36.50 50.70
N VAL A 813 11.93 -37.50 49.85
CA VAL A 813 11.29 -38.84 49.67
C VAL A 813 10.00 -38.85 48.80
N LYS A 814 9.82 -39.72 47.78
CA LYS A 814 10.70 -40.56 46.90
C LYS A 814 9.88 -41.13 45.71
N ASN A 815 10.56 -41.46 44.60
CA ASN A 815 10.18 -42.43 43.54
C ASN A 815 8.92 -42.12 42.67
N HIS A 816 8.79 -42.54 41.40
CA HIS A 816 9.64 -43.35 40.50
C HIS A 816 9.49 -42.88 39.03
N LEU A 817 10.57 -42.97 38.22
CA LEU A 817 10.63 -43.02 36.73
C LEU A 817 9.76 -42.00 35.94
N VAL A 818 10.31 -40.94 35.34
CA VAL A 818 11.09 -40.94 34.07
C VAL A 818 10.29 -41.60 32.92
N SER A 819 9.77 -40.88 31.94
CA SER A 819 10.44 -39.85 31.10
C SER A 819 9.50 -38.74 30.54
N PHE A 820 10.05 -37.85 29.70
CA PHE A 820 9.46 -36.65 29.05
C PHE A 820 9.34 -35.36 29.88
N SER A 821 9.59 -34.21 29.21
CA SER A 821 9.83 -32.86 29.77
C SER A 821 11.08 -32.76 30.68
N ASN A 822 11.83 -31.66 30.84
CA ASN A 822 11.81 -30.31 30.22
C ASN A 822 13.27 -29.73 30.30
N ILE A 823 13.79 -28.68 29.61
CA ILE A 823 13.24 -27.44 28.98
C ILE A 823 12.81 -26.44 30.08
N VAL A 824 13.59 -25.42 30.51
CA VAL A 824 14.70 -24.62 29.91
C VAL A 824 15.58 -24.01 31.04
N LEU A 825 16.84 -23.59 30.75
CA LEU A 825 17.74 -22.73 31.59
C LEU A 825 18.25 -23.35 32.93
N CYS A 826 19.41 -23.00 33.50
CA CYS A 826 20.52 -22.14 33.05
C CYS A 826 21.88 -22.59 33.68
N VAL A 827 22.92 -22.86 32.87
CA VAL A 827 24.33 -22.89 33.31
C VAL A 827 25.26 -22.52 32.14
N THR A 828 25.97 -21.38 32.21
CA THR A 828 27.33 -21.19 31.62
C THR A 828 27.99 -19.86 32.01
N PHE A 829 28.40 -19.76 33.28
CA PHE A 829 29.64 -19.07 33.69
C PHE A 829 30.31 -20.00 34.72
N PRO A 830 31.66 -20.04 34.87
CA PRO A 830 32.70 -19.35 34.09
C PRO A 830 33.86 -20.26 33.62
N VAL A 831 34.25 -20.22 32.33
CA VAL A 831 35.59 -20.68 31.90
C VAL A 831 36.18 -19.76 30.81
N PHE A 832 36.55 -18.52 31.17
CA PHE A 832 37.68 -17.83 30.52
C PHE A 832 38.32 -16.66 31.32
N ILE A 833 38.09 -16.55 32.64
CA ILE A 833 38.94 -15.73 33.52
C ILE A 833 39.65 -16.63 34.54
N ARG A 834 40.59 -17.42 34.03
CA ARG A 834 41.67 -18.01 34.85
C ARG A 834 43.04 -18.00 34.15
N HIS A 835 43.20 -17.12 33.16
CA HIS A 835 44.48 -16.90 32.46
C HIS A 835 44.89 -15.41 32.35
N LEU A 836 44.29 -14.52 33.15
CA LEU A 836 44.59 -13.08 33.13
C LEU A 836 44.51 -12.38 34.50
N PHE A 837 44.86 -13.10 35.57
CA PHE A 837 45.17 -12.50 36.88
C PHE A 837 46.17 -13.35 37.69
N SER A 838 47.46 -13.23 37.37
CA SER A 838 48.57 -13.35 38.35
C SER A 838 49.90 -12.91 37.72
N LEU A 839 50.09 -11.59 37.59
CA LEU A 839 51.40 -10.92 37.46
C LEU A 839 51.20 -9.40 37.52
N LYS A 840 51.10 -8.86 38.74
CA LYS A 840 51.05 -7.41 39.00
C LYS A 840 51.77 -7.04 40.30
N ALA A 841 53.07 -7.35 40.36
CA ALA A 841 54.01 -6.86 41.36
C ALA A 841 55.44 -6.92 40.77
N ILE A 842 56.32 -6.01 41.19
CA ILE A 842 57.70 -5.79 40.67
C ILE A 842 57.70 -5.30 39.21
N ALA A 843 58.17 -4.10 38.85
CA ALA A 843 58.68 -2.91 39.58
C ALA A 843 58.03 -1.65 38.93
N LEU A 844 57.78 -0.50 39.57
CA LEU A 844 58.66 0.44 40.30
C LEU A 844 59.79 1.06 39.44
N PHE A 845 59.64 2.37 39.17
CA PHE A 845 60.64 3.39 38.77
C PHE A 845 61.56 3.15 37.56
N THR A 846 61.36 3.96 36.50
CA THR A 846 62.23 5.06 35.98
C THR A 846 61.58 5.54 34.66
N SER A 847 61.24 6.80 34.33
CA SER A 847 61.64 8.19 34.66
C SER A 847 62.21 8.88 33.40
N CYS A 848 61.62 10.02 33.02
CA CYS A 848 62.14 11.06 32.11
C CYS A 848 62.41 10.73 30.62
N GLN A 849 62.03 11.70 29.77
CA GLN A 849 62.69 12.08 28.50
C GLN A 849 62.64 11.07 27.32
N ILE A 850 62.40 11.49 26.06
CA ILE A 850 62.21 12.82 25.44
C ILE A 850 60.87 12.85 24.69
#